data_AF-A0A919N044-F1
#
_entry.id   AF-A0A919N044-F1
#
_cell.length_a   1.000
_cell.length_b   1.000
_cell.length_c   1.000
_cell.angle_alpha   90.00
_cell.angle_beta   90.00
_cell.angle_gamma   90.00
#
_symmetry.space_group_name_H-M   'P 1'
#
loop_
_entity.id
_entity.type
_entity.pdbx_description
1 polymer ?
#
loop_
_entity_poly.entity_id
_entity_poly.type
_entity_poly.pdbx_seq_one_letter_code
_entity_poly.pdbx_strand_id
1 'polypeptide(L)'
;MLRRLLPPVLAVVVTGLIAGPAEARRDDPPVLPPMQVIVLVDESGSLSDEDVLREREAARTIAFSVLAPGSEVSVVGFGSSNGPGQSAVDVVCEPTVLRGEQARASLADCVKSLRKRKAGEGDDTDHAAALQQALSFVRAGDPGHKKIVFLLTDGRLDVANSAAYGDRPDRRNGAAWEVAKQALGDLAAAKAQVWPLGFGSVDQSALSDFARGESCTPAAGDPAARVVSDSSKLIAAVTEAFSSAGCMRILPPDSGDVPGDLHGTIPAIASEAAIIVRKKDRRVQVDYFAPGASEPAPKAGGSNFEFAGQATDLETLKISDPVPGEWTIRLSSAEAAPKDVTATVVYQAAVRAYVTVNPPQPKPGQDVDIEMQVWARNRAITDAAALSTLAFEATMTGAGVGAQKVPLADADRNGTFTGRTTVPTAATGELAFTGQVTGIGIGGDTRVFNTRIRGNGPAIEASILFDVNRASAHPGDEISGRITARNDSGRPARLRLEVVEPSRDTRFSVDPPALQIAPGSSTTPFTLTVGAETVRGTSSATLRLVDDAGSFVVTERLFAAEVTPVPSWPYRHRWLLLGVAVVLAIALALIAMRLWARNETRKVRGLTVSLYVAGRRADDLPAPNPGSKVLRFTVDPDVHGPHLQPAAARDAEAYQIRRAGTGLTFTAPGRPAVPLGLGVRRPVGPDLAVAVVDGADPTTATEVFASTAYDPFDGAAATAPIPGPRDHTATGQYPPPRDPFAPDAHDPFAPDYPAAGSSSPAPSPAGGNTYEDPNNPF
;
A
#
# COMPACT_ATOMS: atom_id res chain seq x y z
N MET A 1 26.40 43.48 -86.66
CA MET A 1 27.33 42.82 -85.71
C MET A 1 26.57 41.71 -84.98
N LEU A 2 27.06 40.48 -85.08
CA LEU A 2 26.45 39.25 -84.58
C LEU A 2 26.15 39.30 -83.07
N ARG A 3 24.96 38.83 -82.65
CA ARG A 3 24.77 38.27 -81.30
C ARG A 3 24.15 36.88 -81.43
N ARG A 4 24.96 35.87 -81.09
CA ARG A 4 24.61 34.44 -81.07
C ARG A 4 23.67 34.15 -79.89
N LEU A 5 22.67 33.31 -80.17
CA LEU A 5 21.82 32.61 -79.22
C LEU A 5 22.62 31.47 -78.53
N LEU A 6 22.48 31.35 -77.22
CA LEU A 6 22.81 30.17 -76.41
C LEU A 6 21.60 29.91 -75.49
N PRO A 7 21.11 28.66 -75.36
CA PRO A 7 19.95 28.33 -74.53
C PRO A 7 20.34 28.19 -73.05
N PRO A 8 19.38 28.36 -72.11
CA PRO A 8 19.62 28.18 -70.69
C PRO A 8 19.71 26.69 -70.34
N VAL A 9 20.76 26.32 -69.60
CA VAL A 9 20.90 25.03 -68.94
C VAL A 9 19.92 24.98 -67.76
N LEU A 10 18.90 24.13 -67.87
CA LEU A 10 17.97 23.82 -66.78
C LEU A 10 18.67 22.84 -65.83
N ALA A 11 19.19 23.33 -64.71
CA ALA A 11 19.69 22.48 -63.63
C ALA A 11 18.51 21.91 -62.84
N VAL A 12 18.17 20.64 -63.08
CA VAL A 12 17.24 19.88 -62.24
C VAL A 12 17.97 19.51 -60.95
N VAL A 13 17.72 20.27 -59.88
CA VAL A 13 18.10 19.88 -58.52
C VAL A 13 17.13 18.80 -58.08
N VAL A 14 17.58 17.55 -58.12
CA VAL A 14 16.89 16.43 -57.45
C VAL A 14 17.15 16.59 -55.96
N THR A 15 16.24 17.25 -55.24
CA THR A 15 16.19 17.21 -53.79
C THR A 15 15.78 15.81 -53.36
N GLY A 16 16.78 14.98 -53.02
CA GLY A 16 16.54 13.73 -52.32
C GLY A 16 15.84 14.01 -51.00
N LEU A 17 14.59 13.56 -50.88
CA LEU A 17 13.91 13.42 -49.60
C LEU A 17 14.66 12.37 -48.79
N ILE A 18 15.67 12.80 -48.04
CA ILE A 18 16.25 12.01 -46.97
C ILE A 18 15.16 11.97 -45.89
N ALA A 19 14.46 10.84 -45.81
CA ALA A 19 13.64 10.53 -44.65
C ALA A 19 14.56 10.55 -43.43
N GLY A 20 14.41 11.57 -42.58
CA GLY A 20 15.12 11.64 -41.32
C GLY A 20 14.84 10.39 -40.48
N PRO A 21 15.74 10.02 -39.56
CA PRO A 21 15.47 8.95 -38.61
C PRO A 21 14.14 9.24 -37.93
N ALA A 22 13.25 8.25 -37.91
CA ALA A 22 12.00 8.34 -37.16
C ALA A 22 12.34 8.76 -35.73
N GLU A 23 11.93 9.98 -35.36
CA GLU A 23 11.97 10.40 -33.96
C GLU A 23 11.23 9.32 -33.18
N ALA A 24 11.93 8.66 -32.26
CA ALA A 24 11.29 7.86 -31.23
C ALA A 24 10.29 8.80 -30.56
N ARG A 25 9.00 8.62 -30.86
CA ARG A 25 7.91 9.33 -30.17
C ARG A 25 8.19 9.17 -28.69
N ARG A 26 8.45 10.27 -28.00
CA ARG A 26 8.40 10.27 -26.54
C ARG A 26 6.96 9.94 -26.19
N ASP A 27 6.73 8.72 -25.74
CA ASP A 27 5.41 8.25 -25.35
C ASP A 27 4.95 9.02 -24.10
N ASP A 28 3.96 9.90 -24.29
CA ASP A 28 3.36 10.71 -23.24
C ASP A 28 2.94 9.83 -22.03
N PRO A 29 3.17 10.30 -20.79
CA PRO A 29 2.82 9.54 -19.59
C PRO A 29 1.34 9.13 -19.65
N PRO A 30 0.99 7.92 -19.19
CA PRO A 30 -0.40 7.49 -19.20
C PRO A 30 -1.25 8.47 -18.39
N VAL A 31 -2.33 8.96 -19.00
CA VAL A 31 -3.31 9.86 -18.38
C VAL A 31 -4.69 9.22 -18.46
N LEU A 32 -5.49 9.41 -17.42
CA LEU A 32 -6.88 8.96 -17.42
C LEU A 32 -7.70 9.80 -18.40
N PRO A 33 -8.51 9.17 -19.27
CA PRO A 33 -9.34 9.91 -20.20
C PRO A 33 -10.44 10.68 -19.43
N PRO A 34 -10.67 11.97 -19.75
CA PRO A 34 -11.80 12.71 -19.22
C PRO A 34 -13.16 12.09 -19.61
N MET A 35 -14.15 12.30 -18.75
CA MET A 35 -15.52 11.83 -18.95
C MET A 35 -16.49 13.00 -18.99
N GLN A 36 -17.61 12.84 -19.70
CA GLN A 36 -18.77 13.71 -19.62
C GLN A 36 -19.89 12.97 -18.88
N VAL A 37 -20.26 13.46 -17.71
CA VAL A 37 -21.26 12.86 -16.83
C VAL A 37 -22.47 13.79 -16.75
N ILE A 38 -23.64 13.26 -17.09
CA ILE A 38 -24.91 13.98 -17.04
C ILE A 38 -25.81 13.25 -16.06
N VAL A 39 -26.30 13.95 -15.04
CA VAL A 39 -27.18 13.39 -14.01
C VAL A 39 -28.57 13.99 -14.20
N LEU A 40 -29.51 13.17 -14.64
CA LEU A 40 -30.93 13.51 -14.76
C LEU A 40 -31.63 13.10 -13.47
N VAL A 41 -32.24 14.05 -12.78
CA VAL A 41 -32.89 13.86 -11.48
C VAL A 41 -34.36 14.23 -11.58
N ASP A 42 -35.23 13.30 -11.23
CA ASP A 42 -36.67 13.52 -11.20
C ASP A 42 -37.02 14.56 -10.11
N GLU A 43 -37.89 15.51 -10.43
CA GLU A 43 -38.38 16.52 -9.50
C GLU A 43 -39.91 16.51 -9.41
N SER A 44 -40.54 15.44 -9.90
CA SER A 44 -42.00 15.31 -9.98
C SER A 44 -42.71 15.36 -8.62
N GLY A 45 -44.02 15.60 -8.69
CA GLY A 45 -44.93 15.74 -7.57
C GLY A 45 -45.19 14.45 -6.81
N SER A 46 -44.86 13.28 -7.39
CA SER A 46 -44.95 11.98 -6.72
C SER A 46 -43.90 11.77 -5.64
N LEU A 47 -42.74 12.44 -5.75
CA LEU A 47 -41.62 12.28 -4.83
C LEU A 47 -41.98 12.73 -3.40
N SER A 48 -41.57 11.98 -2.38
CA SER A 48 -41.60 12.50 -1.02
C SER A 48 -40.44 13.48 -0.79
N ASP A 49 -40.53 14.34 0.23
CA ASP A 49 -39.40 15.21 0.61
C ASP A 49 -38.13 14.39 0.96
N GLU A 50 -38.33 13.17 1.46
CA GLU A 50 -37.23 12.26 1.74
C GLU A 50 -36.60 11.73 0.44
N ASP A 51 -37.39 11.43 -0.58
CA ASP A 51 -36.88 10.98 -1.89
C ASP A 51 -36.05 12.06 -2.58
N VAL A 52 -36.50 13.31 -2.54
CA VAL A 52 -35.73 14.45 -3.07
C VAL A 52 -34.39 14.61 -2.36
N LEU A 53 -34.36 14.42 -1.03
CA LEU A 53 -33.10 14.43 -0.27
C LEU A 53 -32.18 13.29 -0.69
N ARG A 54 -32.74 12.11 -0.95
CA ARG A 54 -31.99 10.92 -1.40
C ARG A 54 -31.40 11.12 -2.79
N GLU A 55 -32.16 11.66 -3.72
CA GLU A 55 -31.70 11.96 -5.08
C GLU A 55 -30.62 13.05 -5.10
N ARG A 56 -30.76 14.08 -4.25
CA ARG A 56 -29.70 15.07 -4.04
C ARG A 56 -28.41 14.45 -3.55
N GLU A 57 -28.48 13.53 -2.60
CA GLU A 57 -27.30 12.84 -2.08
C GLU A 57 -26.65 11.93 -3.11
N ALA A 58 -27.47 11.24 -3.92
CA ALA A 58 -27.00 10.45 -5.05
C ALA A 58 -26.30 11.32 -6.11
N ALA A 59 -26.94 12.43 -6.51
CA ALA A 59 -26.38 13.39 -7.46
C ALA A 59 -25.07 14.00 -6.94
N ARG A 60 -25.00 14.35 -5.65
CA ARG A 60 -23.76 14.77 -4.99
C ARG A 60 -22.68 13.71 -5.05
N THR A 61 -23.02 12.46 -4.71
CA THR A 61 -22.05 11.35 -4.73
C THR A 61 -21.45 11.17 -6.13
N ILE A 62 -22.27 11.24 -7.19
CA ILE A 62 -21.80 11.19 -8.58
C ILE A 62 -20.91 12.40 -8.88
N ALA A 63 -21.34 13.60 -8.49
CA ALA A 63 -20.61 14.85 -8.73
C ALA A 63 -19.23 14.92 -8.03
N PHE A 64 -19.10 14.33 -6.85
CA PHE A 64 -17.86 14.35 -6.04
C PHE A 64 -16.96 13.15 -6.21
N SER A 65 -17.33 12.23 -7.08
CA SER A 65 -16.57 11.03 -7.35
C SER A 65 -15.19 11.32 -7.98
N VAL A 66 -14.33 10.28 -8.04
CA VAL A 66 -12.98 10.37 -8.62
C VAL A 66 -13.09 10.45 -10.14
N LEU A 67 -13.26 11.66 -10.64
CA LEU A 67 -13.22 11.96 -12.05
C LEU A 67 -11.82 12.45 -12.47
N ALA A 68 -11.38 11.97 -13.63
CA ALA A 68 -10.14 12.40 -14.26
C ALA A 68 -10.14 13.93 -14.46
N PRO A 69 -8.99 14.61 -14.30
CA PRO A 69 -8.90 16.04 -14.58
C PRO A 69 -9.44 16.36 -15.99
N GLY A 70 -10.25 17.41 -16.10
CA GLY A 70 -10.88 17.79 -17.37
C GLY A 70 -12.21 17.06 -17.68
N SER A 71 -12.66 16.14 -16.81
CA SER A 71 -14.03 15.61 -16.90
C SER A 71 -15.05 16.73 -16.69
N GLU A 72 -16.21 16.57 -17.28
CA GLU A 72 -17.31 17.54 -17.26
C GLU A 72 -18.52 16.91 -16.57
N VAL A 73 -19.16 17.65 -15.66
CA VAL A 73 -20.37 17.19 -14.97
C VAL A 73 -21.50 18.19 -15.16
N SER A 74 -22.69 17.68 -15.44
CA SER A 74 -23.94 18.45 -15.54
C SER A 74 -25.03 17.77 -14.71
N VAL A 75 -25.91 18.56 -14.10
CA VAL A 75 -27.07 18.04 -13.33
C VAL A 75 -28.32 18.75 -13.80
N VAL A 76 -29.34 17.97 -14.17
CA VAL A 76 -30.60 18.45 -14.71
C VAL A 76 -31.73 17.88 -13.87
N GLY A 77 -32.51 18.76 -13.26
CA GLY A 77 -33.80 18.41 -12.68
C GLY A 77 -34.85 18.29 -13.80
N PHE A 78 -35.75 17.33 -13.73
CA PHE A 78 -36.83 17.20 -14.71
C PHE A 78 -38.18 16.93 -14.06
N GLY A 79 -39.21 17.50 -14.66
CA GLY A 79 -40.61 17.27 -14.34
C GLY A 79 -41.38 17.23 -15.66
N SER A 80 -42.42 18.03 -15.81
CA SER A 80 -43.16 18.19 -17.06
C SER A 80 -43.42 19.67 -17.36
N SER A 81 -43.93 19.98 -18.55
CA SER A 81 -44.52 21.28 -18.88
C SER A 81 -46.03 21.08 -19.07
N ASN A 82 -46.79 21.29 -18.00
CA ASN A 82 -48.24 21.09 -17.92
C ASN A 82 -49.04 22.33 -18.36
N GLY A 83 -48.38 23.48 -18.48
CA GLY A 83 -48.99 24.74 -18.88
C GLY A 83 -48.00 25.76 -19.45
N PRO A 84 -48.50 26.86 -20.03
CA PRO A 84 -47.66 27.89 -20.64
C PRO A 84 -46.66 28.47 -19.65
N GLY A 85 -45.40 28.63 -20.09
CA GLY A 85 -44.34 29.23 -19.28
C GLY A 85 -43.65 28.26 -18.31
N GLN A 86 -44.06 26.98 -18.27
CA GLN A 86 -43.34 25.93 -17.53
C GLN A 86 -42.28 25.26 -18.41
N SER A 87 -41.16 24.86 -17.80
CA SER A 87 -40.10 24.09 -18.47
C SER A 87 -40.14 22.64 -17.98
N ALA A 88 -40.07 21.67 -18.89
CA ALA A 88 -39.99 20.25 -18.52
C ALA A 88 -38.65 19.88 -17.86
N VAL A 89 -37.61 20.70 -18.06
CA VAL A 89 -36.26 20.51 -17.52
C VAL A 89 -35.72 21.79 -16.90
N ASP A 90 -34.98 21.66 -15.79
CA ASP A 90 -34.21 22.72 -15.17
C ASP A 90 -32.74 22.31 -15.14
N VAL A 91 -31.88 23.08 -15.82
CA VAL A 91 -30.43 22.88 -15.74
C VAL A 91 -29.96 23.42 -14.39
N VAL A 92 -29.87 22.53 -13.41
CA VAL A 92 -29.49 22.87 -12.04
C VAL A 92 -28.00 23.17 -11.95
N CYS A 93 -27.19 22.35 -12.61
CA CYS A 93 -25.75 22.55 -12.76
C CYS A 93 -25.41 22.53 -14.24
N GLU A 94 -25.02 23.69 -14.75
CA GLU A 94 -24.47 23.83 -16.10
C GLU A 94 -23.24 22.93 -16.30
N PRO A 95 -22.95 22.50 -17.54
CA PRO A 95 -21.77 21.72 -17.87
C PRO A 95 -20.49 22.33 -17.29
N THR A 96 -19.95 21.69 -16.25
CA THR A 96 -18.83 22.20 -15.46
C THR A 96 -17.62 21.30 -15.61
N VAL A 97 -16.55 21.81 -16.19
CA VAL A 97 -15.27 21.09 -16.28
C VAL A 97 -14.59 21.09 -14.91
N LEU A 98 -14.31 19.89 -14.40
CA LEU A 98 -13.69 19.66 -13.10
C LEU A 98 -12.19 19.98 -13.14
N ARG A 99 -11.87 21.26 -12.93
CA ARG A 99 -10.52 21.77 -12.71
C ARG A 99 -10.40 22.39 -11.32
N GLY A 100 -9.71 21.68 -10.43
CA GLY A 100 -9.43 22.13 -9.06
C GLY A 100 -10.63 22.15 -8.12
N GLU A 101 -10.42 22.75 -6.95
CA GLU A 101 -11.36 22.77 -5.83
C GLU A 101 -12.60 23.64 -6.10
N GLN A 102 -12.42 24.80 -6.75
CA GLN A 102 -13.50 25.76 -6.99
C GLN A 102 -14.62 25.18 -7.88
N ALA A 103 -14.27 24.46 -8.94
CA ALA A 103 -15.24 23.81 -9.82
C ALA A 103 -16.10 22.79 -9.06
N ARG A 104 -15.47 22.02 -8.15
CA ARG A 104 -16.18 21.04 -7.30
C ARG A 104 -17.04 21.70 -6.24
N ALA A 105 -16.57 22.78 -5.62
CA ALA A 105 -17.39 23.56 -4.69
C ALA A 105 -18.60 24.20 -5.38
N SER A 106 -18.43 24.72 -6.60
CA SER A 106 -19.56 25.23 -7.41
C SER A 106 -20.56 24.12 -7.72
N LEU A 107 -20.07 22.92 -8.07
CA LEU A 107 -20.92 21.76 -8.32
C LEU A 107 -21.68 21.31 -7.05
N ALA A 108 -21.01 21.33 -5.89
CA ALA A 108 -21.61 21.08 -4.58
C ALA A 108 -22.82 21.99 -4.30
N ASP A 109 -22.63 23.27 -4.59
CA ASP A 109 -23.58 24.32 -4.28
C ASP A 109 -24.76 24.30 -5.24
N CYS A 110 -24.55 24.10 -6.54
CA CYS A 110 -25.63 24.06 -7.51
C CYS A 110 -26.59 22.89 -7.27
N VAL A 111 -26.07 21.69 -6.92
CA VAL A 111 -26.90 20.50 -6.58
C VAL A 111 -27.84 20.76 -5.39
N LYS A 112 -27.56 21.78 -4.56
CA LYS A 112 -28.49 22.18 -3.49
C LYS A 112 -29.82 22.72 -4.02
N SER A 113 -29.89 23.15 -5.28
CA SER A 113 -31.08 23.76 -5.88
C SER A 113 -32.10 22.75 -6.36
N LEU A 114 -31.73 21.47 -6.49
CA LEU A 114 -32.66 20.36 -6.73
C LEU A 114 -33.76 20.36 -5.67
N ARG A 115 -35.01 20.22 -6.10
CA ARG A 115 -36.18 20.26 -5.22
C ARG A 115 -37.38 19.60 -5.86
N LYS A 116 -38.36 19.23 -5.04
CA LYS A 116 -39.69 18.88 -5.54
C LYS A 116 -40.33 20.07 -6.26
N ARG A 117 -40.89 19.81 -7.45
CA ARG A 117 -41.75 20.76 -8.16
C ARG A 117 -43.16 20.74 -7.59
N LYS A 118 -43.81 21.89 -7.66
CA LYS A 118 -45.24 22.06 -7.37
C LYS A 118 -46.05 21.93 -8.65
N ALA A 119 -47.35 21.66 -8.56
CA ALA A 119 -48.26 21.63 -9.71
C ALA A 119 -48.16 22.85 -10.65
N GLY A 120 -47.93 24.06 -10.10
CA GLY A 120 -47.74 25.27 -10.87
C GLY A 120 -46.41 25.36 -11.65
N GLU A 121 -45.51 24.41 -11.45
CA GLU A 121 -44.17 24.32 -12.04
C GLU A 121 -44.03 23.13 -12.99
N GLY A 122 -45.10 22.32 -13.14
CA GLY A 122 -45.11 21.13 -13.98
C GLY A 122 -44.50 19.93 -13.24
N ASP A 123 -45.30 19.32 -12.38
CA ASP A 123 -44.92 18.26 -11.45
C ASP A 123 -45.24 16.85 -11.96
N ASP A 124 -45.57 16.67 -13.24
CA ASP A 124 -45.59 15.32 -13.84
C ASP A 124 -44.15 14.89 -14.24
N THR A 125 -43.97 13.70 -14.83
CA THR A 125 -42.65 13.10 -15.09
C THR A 125 -42.39 12.94 -16.60
N ASP A 126 -41.55 13.80 -17.18
CA ASP A 126 -41.20 13.80 -18.60
C ASP A 126 -39.77 13.26 -18.87
N HIS A 127 -39.64 11.93 -18.90
CA HIS A 127 -38.37 11.28 -19.25
C HIS A 127 -37.89 11.64 -20.66
N ALA A 128 -38.80 11.96 -21.59
CA ALA A 128 -38.45 12.27 -22.97
C ALA A 128 -37.71 13.61 -23.07
N ALA A 129 -38.22 14.65 -22.42
CA ALA A 129 -37.55 15.94 -22.34
C ALA A 129 -36.18 15.84 -21.63
N ALA A 130 -36.10 15.07 -20.54
CA ALA A 130 -34.84 14.84 -19.82
C ALA A 130 -33.76 14.19 -20.70
N LEU A 131 -34.13 13.15 -21.46
CA LEU A 131 -33.21 12.46 -22.39
C LEU A 131 -32.82 13.34 -23.58
N GLN A 132 -33.73 14.17 -24.10
CA GLN A 132 -33.40 15.16 -25.12
C GLN A 132 -32.41 16.20 -24.61
N GLN A 133 -32.57 16.66 -23.37
CA GLN A 133 -31.62 17.57 -22.74
C GLN A 133 -30.24 16.91 -22.58
N ALA A 134 -30.17 15.67 -22.10
CA ALA A 134 -28.92 14.92 -22.04
C ALA A 134 -28.26 14.77 -23.42
N LEU A 135 -29.04 14.44 -24.45
CA LEU A 135 -28.55 14.35 -25.82
C LEU A 135 -27.97 15.68 -26.32
N SER A 136 -28.56 16.81 -25.94
CA SER A 136 -28.04 18.13 -26.29
C SER A 136 -26.65 18.37 -25.69
N PHE A 137 -26.44 17.99 -24.42
CA PHE A 137 -25.13 18.09 -23.75
C PHE A 137 -24.12 17.11 -24.35
N VAL A 138 -24.53 15.88 -24.66
CA VAL A 138 -23.69 14.88 -25.33
C VAL A 138 -23.22 15.35 -26.71
N ARG A 139 -24.04 16.12 -27.44
CA ARG A 139 -23.69 16.68 -28.75
C ARG A 139 -22.80 17.91 -28.65
N ALA A 140 -22.96 18.72 -27.60
CA ALA A 140 -22.18 19.92 -27.36
C ALA A 140 -20.80 19.64 -26.73
N GLY A 141 -20.67 18.52 -26.02
CA GLY A 141 -19.43 18.11 -25.35
C GLY A 141 -18.32 17.64 -26.29
N ASP A 142 -17.15 17.37 -25.72
CA ASP A 142 -16.00 16.86 -26.47
C ASP A 142 -16.28 15.44 -27.01
N PRO A 143 -16.10 15.18 -28.32
CA PRO A 143 -16.34 13.86 -28.91
C PRO A 143 -15.38 12.77 -28.41
N GLY A 144 -14.21 13.14 -27.86
CA GLY A 144 -13.24 12.24 -27.26
C GLY A 144 -13.57 11.82 -25.83
N HIS A 145 -14.52 12.50 -25.16
CA HIS A 145 -14.93 12.12 -23.81
C HIS A 145 -15.83 10.88 -23.83
N LYS A 146 -15.64 10.04 -22.82
CA LYS A 146 -16.61 9.00 -22.52
C LYS A 146 -17.89 9.63 -21.96
N LYS A 147 -19.06 9.27 -22.50
CA LYS A 147 -20.34 9.90 -22.18
C LYS A 147 -21.19 8.98 -21.31
N ILE A 148 -21.61 9.47 -20.15
CA ILE A 148 -22.38 8.72 -19.16
C ILE A 148 -23.57 9.56 -18.73
N VAL A 149 -24.77 9.00 -18.86
CA VAL A 149 -26.03 9.59 -18.41
C VAL A 149 -26.59 8.73 -17.29
N PHE A 150 -26.78 9.31 -16.10
CA PHE A 150 -27.54 8.68 -15.02
C PHE A 150 -28.96 9.22 -15.04
N LEU A 151 -29.95 8.32 -15.04
CA LEU A 151 -31.36 8.68 -14.94
C LEU A 151 -31.89 8.23 -13.57
N LEU A 152 -32.12 9.17 -12.68
CA LEU A 152 -32.66 8.96 -11.34
C LEU A 152 -34.15 9.29 -11.37
N THR A 153 -35.01 8.33 -11.02
CA THR A 153 -36.47 8.52 -11.04
C THR A 153 -37.19 7.55 -10.10
N ASP A 154 -38.29 7.99 -9.48
CA ASP A 154 -39.20 7.13 -8.71
C ASP A 154 -40.48 6.76 -9.48
N GLY A 155 -40.66 7.36 -10.66
CA GLY A 155 -41.93 7.45 -11.34
C GLY A 155 -41.98 6.77 -12.71
N ARG A 156 -43.20 6.64 -13.22
CA ARG A 156 -43.46 6.25 -14.62
C ARG A 156 -43.58 7.51 -15.46
N LEU A 157 -43.28 7.40 -16.75
CA LEU A 157 -43.55 8.46 -17.71
C LEU A 157 -45.00 8.92 -17.58
N ASP A 158 -45.19 10.17 -17.17
CA ASP A 158 -46.49 10.81 -17.08
C ASP A 158 -46.40 12.22 -17.64
N VAL A 159 -47.02 12.40 -18.80
CA VAL A 159 -47.11 13.68 -19.49
C VAL A 159 -48.52 13.91 -20.01
N ALA A 160 -49.52 13.30 -19.37
CA ALA A 160 -50.92 13.39 -19.79
C ALA A 160 -51.40 14.86 -19.83
N ASN A 161 -50.85 15.73 -18.98
CA ASN A 161 -51.17 17.15 -18.95
C ASN A 161 -50.30 18.00 -19.90
N SER A 162 -49.21 17.47 -20.45
CA SER A 162 -48.33 18.23 -21.33
C SER A 162 -48.83 18.32 -22.77
N ALA A 163 -49.14 19.53 -23.23
CA ALA A 163 -49.56 19.75 -24.62
C ALA A 163 -48.46 19.50 -25.67
N ALA A 164 -47.20 19.35 -25.25
CA ALA A 164 -46.07 19.13 -26.15
C ALA A 164 -46.17 17.83 -26.96
N TYR A 165 -46.88 16.82 -26.44
CA TYR A 165 -46.98 15.48 -27.04
C TYR A 165 -48.33 15.21 -27.72
N GLY A 166 -49.06 16.27 -28.07
CA GLY A 166 -50.26 16.22 -28.89
C GLY A 166 -51.55 16.63 -28.17
N ASP A 167 -52.67 16.60 -28.91
CA ASP A 167 -53.94 17.21 -28.45
C ASP A 167 -54.77 16.32 -27.52
N ARG A 168 -54.41 15.04 -27.37
CA ARG A 168 -55.20 14.03 -26.66
C ARG A 168 -54.46 13.48 -25.43
N PRO A 169 -54.94 13.76 -24.20
CA PRO A 169 -54.30 13.28 -22.96
C PRO A 169 -54.00 11.78 -22.94
N ASP A 170 -54.94 10.96 -23.42
CA ASP A 170 -54.83 9.50 -23.47
C ASP A 170 -53.72 8.96 -24.40
N ARG A 171 -53.16 9.80 -25.27
CA ARG A 171 -52.13 9.40 -26.26
C ARG A 171 -50.75 10.01 -25.99
N ARG A 172 -50.65 11.00 -25.10
CA ARG A 172 -49.41 11.78 -24.87
C ARG A 172 -48.28 10.93 -24.34
N ASN A 173 -48.53 10.04 -23.38
CA ASN A 173 -47.48 9.17 -22.83
C ASN A 173 -46.89 8.25 -23.91
N GLY A 174 -47.72 7.72 -24.83
CA GLY A 174 -47.24 6.94 -25.96
C GLY A 174 -46.40 7.76 -26.94
N ALA A 175 -46.80 9.00 -27.23
CA ALA A 175 -46.03 9.89 -28.10
C ALA A 175 -44.69 10.32 -27.47
N ALA A 176 -44.68 10.66 -26.18
CA ALA A 176 -43.45 10.97 -25.44
C ALA A 176 -42.52 9.76 -25.35
N TRP A 177 -43.06 8.55 -25.23
CA TRP A 177 -42.26 7.33 -25.27
C TRP A 177 -41.51 7.15 -26.59
N GLU A 178 -42.15 7.41 -27.74
CA GLU A 178 -41.46 7.37 -29.04
C GLU A 178 -40.33 8.42 -29.13
N VAL A 179 -40.55 9.61 -28.55
CA VAL A 179 -39.51 10.64 -28.44
C VAL A 179 -38.34 10.19 -27.57
N ALA A 180 -38.62 9.59 -26.41
CA ALA A 180 -37.60 9.03 -25.52
C ALA A 180 -36.80 7.93 -26.23
N LYS A 181 -37.48 7.04 -26.96
CA LYS A 181 -36.84 5.96 -27.73
C LYS A 181 -35.92 6.50 -28.82
N GLN A 182 -36.33 7.55 -29.53
CA GLN A 182 -35.46 8.22 -30.51
C GLN A 182 -34.24 8.84 -29.83
N ALA A 183 -34.42 9.53 -28.70
CA ALA A 183 -33.31 10.13 -27.95
C ALA A 183 -32.32 9.05 -27.45
N LEU A 184 -32.80 7.91 -26.97
CA LEU A 184 -31.97 6.76 -26.59
C LEU A 184 -31.19 6.19 -27.78
N GLY A 185 -31.81 6.09 -28.95
CA GLY A 185 -31.14 5.67 -30.18
C GLY A 185 -30.02 6.62 -30.59
N ASP A 186 -30.27 7.93 -30.52
CA ASP A 186 -29.30 8.97 -30.81
C ASP A 186 -28.15 9.01 -29.77
N LEU A 187 -28.45 8.80 -28.49
CA LEU A 187 -27.45 8.68 -27.42
C LEU A 187 -26.56 7.45 -27.65
N ALA A 188 -27.13 6.31 -28.01
CA ALA A 188 -26.36 5.09 -28.33
C ALA A 188 -25.47 5.30 -29.57
N ALA A 189 -25.98 5.97 -30.62
CA ALA A 189 -25.19 6.33 -31.79
C ALA A 189 -24.02 7.27 -31.45
N ALA A 190 -24.19 8.12 -30.43
CA ALA A 190 -23.15 8.99 -29.88
C ALA A 190 -22.21 8.29 -28.89
N LYS A 191 -22.36 6.96 -28.70
CA LYS A 191 -21.64 6.11 -27.73
C LYS A 191 -21.83 6.55 -26.27
N ALA A 192 -22.99 7.11 -25.94
CA ALA A 192 -23.35 7.44 -24.57
C ALA A 192 -23.96 6.22 -23.86
N GLN A 193 -23.59 6.05 -22.60
CA GLN A 193 -24.20 5.09 -21.69
C GLN A 193 -25.38 5.73 -20.97
N VAL A 194 -26.47 4.99 -20.79
CA VAL A 194 -27.64 5.43 -20.01
C VAL A 194 -27.89 4.43 -18.89
N TRP A 195 -27.73 4.89 -17.66
CA TRP A 195 -27.83 4.11 -16.41
C TRP A 195 -29.10 4.51 -15.66
N PRO A 196 -30.20 3.76 -15.84
CA PRO A 196 -31.46 4.08 -15.18
C PRO A 196 -31.51 3.49 -13.76
N LEU A 197 -31.82 4.35 -12.79
CA LEU A 197 -31.84 4.07 -11.36
C LEU A 197 -33.20 4.48 -10.79
N GLY A 198 -33.93 3.49 -10.29
CA GLY A 198 -35.29 3.59 -9.80
C GLY A 198 -35.36 3.60 -8.27
N PHE A 199 -36.22 4.45 -7.70
CA PHE A 199 -36.46 4.49 -6.24
C PHE A 199 -37.88 4.08 -5.87
N GLY A 200 -38.01 3.27 -4.82
CA GLY A 200 -39.33 2.89 -4.33
C GLY A 200 -40.06 1.94 -5.28
N SER A 201 -41.33 2.22 -5.58
CA SER A 201 -42.23 1.30 -6.31
C SER A 201 -42.22 1.55 -7.82
N VAL A 202 -41.04 1.51 -8.44
CA VAL A 202 -40.85 1.74 -9.89
C VAL A 202 -41.19 0.48 -10.68
N ASP A 203 -41.75 0.68 -11.88
CA ASP A 203 -41.89 -0.39 -12.88
C ASP A 203 -40.50 -0.75 -13.45
N GLN A 204 -39.91 -1.82 -12.93
CA GLN A 204 -38.59 -2.27 -13.35
C GLN A 204 -38.52 -2.58 -14.85
N SER A 205 -39.61 -3.03 -15.46
CA SER A 205 -39.63 -3.34 -16.90
C SER A 205 -39.54 -2.05 -17.73
N ALA A 206 -40.35 -1.05 -17.39
CA ALA A 206 -40.29 0.27 -18.05
C ALA A 206 -38.93 0.95 -17.81
N LEU A 207 -38.36 0.82 -16.61
CA LEU A 207 -37.04 1.37 -16.31
C LEU A 207 -35.94 0.70 -17.13
N SER A 208 -36.04 -0.60 -17.37
CA SER A 208 -35.05 -1.37 -18.15
C SER A 208 -34.97 -0.93 -19.61
N ASP A 209 -36.07 -0.42 -20.17
CA ASP A 209 -36.11 0.06 -21.54
C ASP A 209 -35.25 1.31 -21.78
N PHE A 210 -34.86 2.04 -20.72
CA PHE A 210 -33.95 3.18 -20.82
C PHE A 210 -32.47 2.79 -20.87
N ALA A 211 -32.10 1.58 -20.43
CA ALA A 211 -30.70 1.20 -20.30
C ALA A 211 -30.04 1.05 -21.68
N ARG A 212 -28.92 1.75 -21.93
CA ARG A 212 -28.23 1.74 -23.23
C ARG A 212 -26.71 1.85 -23.06
N GLY A 213 -25.98 1.27 -24.01
CA GLY A 213 -24.53 1.33 -24.10
C GLY A 213 -23.84 0.10 -23.52
N GLU A 214 -22.52 0.12 -23.56
CA GLU A 214 -21.64 -0.93 -23.02
C GLU A 214 -20.86 -0.34 -21.84
N SER A 215 -20.52 -1.17 -20.85
CA SER A 215 -19.71 -0.77 -19.71
C SER A 215 -18.29 -0.38 -20.11
N CYS A 216 -17.46 -0.03 -19.13
CA CYS A 216 -16.08 0.36 -19.41
C CYS A 216 -15.14 -0.80 -19.78
N THR A 217 -15.51 -2.05 -19.48
CA THR A 217 -14.73 -3.25 -19.74
C THR A 217 -15.66 -4.46 -19.78
N PRO A 218 -15.40 -5.50 -20.60
CA PRO A 218 -16.23 -6.71 -20.62
C PRO A 218 -16.40 -7.40 -19.25
N ALA A 219 -15.51 -7.15 -18.29
CA ALA A 219 -15.61 -7.68 -16.92
C ALA A 219 -16.60 -6.89 -16.03
N ALA A 220 -17.03 -5.70 -16.44
CA ALA A 220 -18.00 -4.88 -15.73
C ALA A 220 -19.39 -5.07 -16.33
N GLY A 221 -20.43 -5.04 -15.48
CA GLY A 221 -21.81 -5.15 -15.93
C GLY A 221 -22.18 -3.98 -16.83
N ASP A 222 -22.89 -4.26 -17.93
CA ASP A 222 -23.45 -3.24 -18.81
C ASP A 222 -24.55 -2.41 -18.10
N PRO A 223 -24.86 -1.22 -18.63
CA PRO A 223 -25.98 -0.42 -18.15
C PRO A 223 -27.25 -1.26 -18.02
N ALA A 224 -27.81 -1.28 -16.81
CA ALA A 224 -29.01 -2.03 -16.48
C ALA A 224 -29.84 -1.27 -15.46
N ALA A 225 -31.17 -1.44 -15.54
CA ALA A 225 -32.08 -0.87 -14.55
C ALA A 225 -31.84 -1.47 -13.16
N ARG A 226 -31.71 -0.59 -12.17
CA ARG A 226 -31.65 -0.95 -10.75
C ARG A 226 -32.75 -0.25 -10.00
N VAL A 227 -33.61 -1.01 -9.32
CA VAL A 227 -34.63 -0.47 -8.43
C VAL A 227 -34.21 -0.74 -7.00
N VAL A 228 -34.21 0.29 -6.15
CA VAL A 228 -33.80 0.18 -4.76
C VAL A 228 -34.94 0.63 -3.83
N SER A 229 -35.10 -0.11 -2.73
CA SER A 229 -36.17 0.12 -1.75
C SER A 229 -35.84 1.20 -0.72
N ASP A 230 -34.56 1.55 -0.57
CA ASP A 230 -34.07 2.43 0.50
C ASP A 230 -32.79 3.20 0.09
N SER A 231 -32.51 4.29 0.81
CA SER A 231 -31.45 5.27 0.52
C SER A 231 -30.04 4.69 0.60
N SER A 232 -29.80 3.73 1.50
CA SER A 232 -28.50 3.09 1.66
C SER A 232 -28.14 2.26 0.43
N LYS A 233 -29.14 1.60 -0.17
CA LYS A 233 -28.99 0.82 -1.40
C LYS A 233 -28.91 1.69 -2.65
N LEU A 234 -29.55 2.86 -2.67
CA LEU A 234 -29.41 3.84 -3.76
C LEU A 234 -27.96 4.25 -3.94
N ILE A 235 -27.30 4.67 -2.86
CA ILE A 235 -25.90 5.07 -2.95
C ILE A 235 -25.05 3.89 -3.44
N ALA A 236 -25.30 2.67 -2.96
CA ALA A 236 -24.60 1.48 -3.45
C ALA A 236 -24.84 1.20 -4.94
N ALA A 237 -26.08 1.35 -5.43
CA ALA A 237 -26.44 1.16 -6.84
C ALA A 237 -25.80 2.23 -7.74
N VAL A 238 -25.82 3.50 -7.33
CA VAL A 238 -25.10 4.59 -8.00
C VAL A 238 -23.60 4.30 -8.03
N THR A 239 -23.04 3.87 -6.91
CA THR A 239 -21.62 3.53 -6.74
C THR A 239 -21.22 2.39 -7.69
N GLU A 240 -22.01 1.31 -7.77
CA GLU A 240 -21.80 0.17 -8.68
C GLU A 240 -21.91 0.59 -10.16
N ALA A 241 -22.94 1.35 -10.50
CA ALA A 241 -23.15 1.88 -11.85
C ALA A 241 -21.99 2.80 -12.24
N PHE A 242 -21.54 3.66 -11.33
CA PHE A 242 -20.42 4.58 -11.56
C PHE A 242 -19.08 3.86 -11.67
N SER A 243 -18.85 2.82 -10.85
CA SER A 243 -17.70 1.90 -10.96
C SER A 243 -17.64 1.26 -12.35
N SER A 244 -18.78 0.77 -12.84
CA SER A 244 -18.91 0.08 -14.14
C SER A 244 -18.85 1.04 -15.33
N ALA A 245 -19.41 2.25 -15.17
CA ALA A 245 -19.38 3.29 -16.19
C ALA A 245 -18.00 3.92 -16.33
N GLY A 246 -17.35 4.26 -15.21
CA GLY A 246 -16.09 5.00 -15.18
C GLY A 246 -14.82 4.15 -15.10
N CYS A 247 -14.93 2.83 -14.98
CA CYS A 247 -13.77 1.94 -14.76
C CYS A 247 -12.96 2.30 -13.51
N MET A 248 -13.64 2.78 -12.48
CA MET A 248 -13.03 3.05 -11.18
C MET A 248 -13.37 1.95 -10.20
N ARG A 249 -12.45 1.68 -9.28
CA ARG A 249 -12.66 0.71 -8.22
C ARG A 249 -13.09 1.43 -6.96
N ILE A 250 -14.16 0.94 -6.37
CA ILE A 250 -14.66 1.41 -5.09
C ILE A 250 -14.41 0.31 -4.08
N LEU A 251 -13.65 0.63 -3.04
CA LEU A 251 -13.30 -0.32 -1.99
C LEU A 251 -14.41 -0.39 -0.94
N PRO A 252 -14.52 -1.52 -0.21
CA PRO A 252 -15.48 -1.64 0.88
C PRO A 252 -15.34 -0.47 1.87
N PRO A 253 -16.47 0.09 2.35
CA PRO A 253 -16.44 1.15 3.33
C PRO A 253 -15.89 0.66 4.66
N ASP A 254 -15.19 1.55 5.36
CA ASP A 254 -14.93 1.41 6.80
C ASP A 254 -15.85 2.36 7.58
N SER A 255 -16.32 1.94 8.75
CA SER A 255 -17.28 2.72 9.54
C SER A 255 -16.98 2.66 11.04
N GLY A 256 -17.23 3.76 11.74
CA GLY A 256 -16.96 3.89 13.17
C GLY A 256 -17.49 5.18 13.77
N ASP A 257 -17.32 5.31 15.08
CA ASP A 257 -17.82 6.45 15.87
C ASP A 257 -16.80 7.59 15.99
N VAL A 258 -17.29 8.77 16.36
CA VAL A 258 -16.48 9.95 16.67
C VAL A 258 -16.35 10.13 18.19
N PRO A 259 -15.14 10.33 18.74
CA PRO A 259 -13.84 10.32 18.06
C PRO A 259 -13.36 8.88 17.78
N GLY A 260 -12.59 8.71 16.71
CA GLY A 260 -12.09 7.41 16.27
C GLY A 260 -11.22 7.54 15.02
N ASP A 261 -10.58 6.44 14.63
CA ASP A 261 -9.82 6.34 13.38
C ASP A 261 -10.54 5.34 12.45
N LEU A 262 -10.68 5.70 11.17
CA LEU A 262 -11.11 4.81 10.08
C LEU A 262 -9.92 4.53 9.15
N HIS A 263 -10.03 3.47 8.36
CA HIS A 263 -8.93 2.95 7.55
C HIS A 263 -9.35 2.75 6.09
N GLY A 264 -8.41 3.01 5.18
CA GLY A 264 -8.61 2.77 3.74
C GLY A 264 -7.31 2.44 3.03
N THR A 265 -7.27 1.34 2.28
CA THR A 265 -6.07 0.92 1.55
C THR A 265 -6.07 1.47 0.13
N ILE A 266 -5.05 2.23 -0.26
CA ILE A 266 -4.83 2.66 -1.65
C ILE A 266 -3.79 1.74 -2.31
N PRO A 267 -4.12 1.01 -3.39
CA PRO A 267 -3.18 0.07 -4.00
C PRO A 267 -2.09 0.76 -4.81
N ALA A 268 -0.97 0.06 -5.04
CA ALA A 268 0.19 0.60 -5.76
C ALA A 268 -0.09 1.01 -7.21
N ILE A 269 -1.11 0.39 -7.84
CA ILE A 269 -1.53 0.71 -9.20
C ILE A 269 -2.24 2.07 -9.30
N ALA A 270 -2.84 2.57 -8.22
CA ALA A 270 -3.66 3.78 -8.23
C ALA A 270 -2.84 5.02 -8.64
N SER A 271 -3.31 5.73 -9.68
CA SER A 271 -2.72 7.00 -10.12
C SER A 271 -3.51 8.19 -9.59
N GLU A 272 -4.82 8.01 -9.46
CA GLU A 272 -5.75 8.92 -8.80
C GLU A 272 -6.53 8.13 -7.76
N ALA A 273 -6.78 8.76 -6.61
CA ALA A 273 -7.68 8.22 -5.60
C ALA A 273 -8.52 9.34 -4.98
N ALA A 274 -9.63 8.99 -4.35
CA ALA A 274 -10.24 9.84 -3.35
C ALA A 274 -10.71 9.04 -2.16
N ILE A 275 -10.68 9.70 -1.02
CA ILE A 275 -11.28 9.25 0.22
C ILE A 275 -12.56 10.06 0.40
N ILE A 276 -13.70 9.37 0.39
CA ILE A 276 -15.03 9.97 0.57
C ILE A 276 -15.50 9.64 1.97
N VAL A 277 -15.81 10.65 2.78
CA VAL A 277 -16.20 10.52 4.19
C VAL A 277 -17.60 11.10 4.41
N ARG A 278 -18.51 10.27 4.92
CA ARG A 278 -19.88 10.66 5.29
C ARG A 278 -19.97 10.86 6.79
N LYS A 279 -20.26 12.08 7.22
CA LYS A 279 -20.09 12.51 8.62
C LYS A 279 -21.37 12.48 9.44
N LYS A 280 -22.56 12.48 8.81
CA LYS A 280 -23.90 12.68 9.42
C LYS A 280 -24.06 13.95 10.30
N ASP A 281 -22.96 14.65 10.63
CA ASP A 281 -22.89 15.89 11.39
C ASP A 281 -21.73 16.75 10.85
N ARG A 282 -22.04 17.99 10.48
CA ARG A 282 -21.08 18.90 9.85
C ARG A 282 -19.99 19.38 10.82
N ARG A 283 -20.17 19.16 12.12
CA ARG A 283 -19.20 19.52 13.17
C ARG A 283 -18.09 18.48 13.35
N VAL A 284 -18.16 17.35 12.66
CA VAL A 284 -17.09 16.35 12.64
C VAL A 284 -15.97 16.86 11.74
N GLN A 285 -14.76 16.90 12.31
CA GLN A 285 -13.52 17.21 11.61
C GLN A 285 -12.81 15.92 11.23
N VAL A 286 -12.19 15.93 10.05
CA VAL A 286 -11.51 14.77 9.47
C VAL A 286 -10.09 15.15 9.12
N ASP A 287 -9.13 14.40 9.65
CA ASP A 287 -7.72 14.49 9.30
C ASP A 287 -7.27 13.23 8.58
N TYR A 288 -6.54 13.37 7.48
CA TYR A 288 -6.11 12.24 6.64
C TYR A 288 -4.61 12.03 6.77
N PHE A 289 -4.17 10.85 7.17
CA PHE A 289 -2.77 10.49 7.32
C PHE A 289 -2.38 9.48 6.24
N ALA A 290 -1.38 9.86 5.44
CA ALA A 290 -0.76 8.94 4.49
C ALA A 290 0.00 7.82 5.22
N PRO A 291 0.22 6.66 4.58
CA PRO A 291 0.99 5.57 5.17
C PRO A 291 2.36 6.03 5.68
N GLY A 292 2.60 5.88 7.00
CA GLY A 292 3.85 6.27 7.65
C GLY A 292 4.05 7.78 7.88
N ALA A 293 3.07 8.63 7.55
CA ALA A 293 3.14 10.06 7.80
C ALA A 293 2.77 10.42 9.25
N SER A 294 3.50 11.33 9.87
CA SER A 294 3.22 11.86 11.21
C SER A 294 2.30 13.09 11.21
N GLU A 295 2.17 13.76 10.06
CA GLU A 295 1.33 14.94 9.86
C GLU A 295 0.19 14.62 8.89
N PRO A 296 -0.99 15.23 9.06
CA PRO A 296 -2.10 15.02 8.14
C PRO A 296 -1.87 15.74 6.80
N ALA A 297 -2.51 15.24 5.74
CA ALA A 297 -2.61 15.92 4.46
C ALA A 297 -3.21 17.34 4.65
N PRO A 298 -2.74 18.36 3.92
CA PRO A 298 -1.76 18.27 2.82
C PRO A 298 -0.29 18.32 3.26
N LYS A 299 0.00 18.44 4.56
CA LYS A 299 1.38 18.66 5.05
C LYS A 299 2.30 17.44 4.90
N ALA A 300 1.74 16.23 4.84
CA ALA A 300 2.48 14.98 4.66
C ALA A 300 3.41 14.95 3.42
N GLY A 301 3.15 15.78 2.40
CA GLY A 301 3.90 15.79 1.13
C GLY A 301 3.70 14.49 0.32
N GLY A 302 4.37 14.38 -0.84
CA GLY A 302 4.41 13.15 -1.64
C GLY A 302 3.19 12.86 -2.55
N SER A 303 2.11 13.64 -2.44
CA SER A 303 0.94 13.59 -3.33
C SER A 303 0.37 15.00 -3.50
N ASN A 304 -0.51 15.20 -4.48
CA ASN A 304 -1.30 16.43 -4.60
C ASN A 304 -2.69 16.20 -4.02
N PHE A 305 -3.16 17.16 -3.23
CA PHE A 305 -4.41 17.05 -2.47
C PHE A 305 -5.39 18.13 -2.91
N GLU A 306 -6.64 17.74 -3.13
CA GLU A 306 -7.76 18.66 -3.33
C GLU A 306 -8.88 18.29 -2.36
N PHE A 307 -9.35 19.25 -1.58
CA PHE A 307 -10.41 19.05 -0.60
C PHE A 307 -11.74 19.59 -1.12
N ALA A 308 -12.82 18.85 -0.85
CA ALA A 308 -14.19 19.29 -1.15
C ALA A 308 -15.14 18.91 -0.01
N GLY A 309 -16.15 19.75 0.23
CA GLY A 309 -17.25 19.41 1.13
C GLY A 309 -16.90 19.36 2.63
N GLN A 310 -15.75 19.90 3.06
CA GLN A 310 -15.30 19.85 4.46
C GLN A 310 -16.32 20.42 5.46
N ALA A 311 -17.08 21.44 5.07
CA ALA A 311 -18.15 22.03 5.90
C ALA A 311 -19.52 21.35 5.75
N THR A 312 -19.59 20.21 5.06
CA THR A 312 -20.84 19.49 4.76
C THR A 312 -20.87 18.11 5.41
N ASP A 313 -21.96 17.38 5.20
CA ASP A 313 -22.18 16.00 5.63
C ASP A 313 -21.39 14.98 4.79
N LEU A 314 -20.91 15.38 3.61
CA LEU A 314 -20.08 14.59 2.71
C LEU A 314 -18.78 15.33 2.44
N GLU A 315 -17.66 14.76 2.87
CA GLU A 315 -16.33 15.29 2.62
C GLU A 315 -15.59 14.39 1.63
N THR A 316 -14.78 14.99 0.76
CA THR A 316 -13.95 14.23 -0.18
C THR A 316 -12.55 14.82 -0.23
N LEU A 317 -11.55 13.95 -0.04
CA LEU A 317 -10.16 14.23 -0.31
C LEU A 317 -9.77 13.54 -1.61
N LYS A 318 -9.51 14.30 -2.68
CA LYS A 318 -8.89 13.76 -3.90
C LYS A 318 -7.37 13.80 -3.76
N ILE A 319 -6.72 12.74 -4.21
CA ILE A 319 -5.30 12.49 -4.12
C ILE A 319 -4.78 12.11 -5.50
N SER A 320 -3.96 12.96 -6.11
CA SER A 320 -3.22 12.62 -7.33
C SER A 320 -1.83 12.10 -6.95
N ASP A 321 -1.41 11.01 -7.61
CA ASP A 321 -0.19 10.27 -7.28
C ASP A 321 -0.14 9.79 -5.81
N PRO A 322 -1.15 9.05 -5.33
CA PRO A 322 -1.28 8.69 -3.91
C PRO A 322 -0.13 7.81 -3.43
N VAL A 323 0.28 8.00 -2.17
CA VAL A 323 1.17 7.05 -1.48
C VAL A 323 0.43 5.72 -1.28
N PRO A 324 0.94 4.59 -1.80
CA PRO A 324 0.29 3.30 -1.64
C PRO A 324 0.36 2.80 -0.20
N GLY A 325 -0.68 2.08 0.23
CA GLY A 325 -0.77 1.48 1.55
C GLY A 325 -2.03 1.90 2.31
N GLU A 326 -2.01 1.67 3.61
CA GLU A 326 -3.13 1.95 4.51
C GLU A 326 -3.12 3.41 4.97
N TRP A 327 -4.17 4.14 4.62
CA TRP A 327 -4.43 5.52 5.06
C TRP A 327 -5.27 5.52 6.32
N THR A 328 -4.93 6.42 7.25
CA THR A 328 -5.70 6.61 8.49
C THR A 328 -6.52 7.89 8.40
N ILE A 329 -7.81 7.79 8.66
CA ILE A 329 -8.79 8.87 8.62
C ILE A 329 -9.23 9.13 10.05
N ARG A 330 -8.66 10.15 10.67
CA ARG A 330 -8.91 10.50 12.06
C ARG A 330 -10.12 11.40 12.18
N LEU A 331 -11.05 10.98 13.01
CA LEU A 331 -12.30 11.68 13.28
C LEU A 331 -12.21 12.38 14.63
N SER A 332 -12.50 13.68 14.64
CA SER A 332 -12.57 14.46 15.87
C SER A 332 -13.82 15.34 15.90
N SER A 333 -14.34 15.57 17.10
CA SER A 333 -15.35 16.59 17.35
C SER A 333 -15.32 17.02 18.81
N ALA A 334 -15.43 18.33 19.04
CA ALA A 334 -15.47 18.87 20.40
C ALA A 334 -16.82 18.64 21.11
N GLU A 335 -17.91 18.43 20.35
CA GLU A 335 -19.29 18.46 20.87
C GLU A 335 -20.27 17.50 20.17
N ALA A 336 -19.84 16.71 19.18
CA ALA A 336 -20.75 15.75 18.54
C ALA A 336 -20.98 14.53 19.43
N ALA A 337 -22.24 14.12 19.59
CA ALA A 337 -22.56 12.80 20.11
C ALA A 337 -21.98 11.71 19.16
N PRO A 338 -21.64 10.52 19.68
CA PRO A 338 -21.19 9.40 18.84
C PRO A 338 -22.18 9.17 17.70
N LYS A 339 -21.66 9.18 16.48
CA LYS A 339 -22.42 9.01 15.24
C LYS A 339 -21.57 8.18 14.29
N ASP A 340 -22.22 7.27 13.58
CA ASP A 340 -21.53 6.52 12.53
C ASP A 340 -21.04 7.46 11.44
N VAL A 341 -19.72 7.48 11.27
CA VAL A 341 -19.05 8.03 10.12
C VAL A 341 -18.63 6.86 9.24
N THR A 342 -18.77 7.03 7.93
CA THR A 342 -18.30 6.03 6.97
C THR A 342 -17.27 6.66 6.06
N ALA A 343 -16.16 5.97 5.83
CA ALA A 343 -15.16 6.33 4.83
C ALA A 343 -15.08 5.26 3.74
N THR A 344 -14.80 5.68 2.50
CA THR A 344 -14.61 4.80 1.36
C THR A 344 -13.50 5.33 0.48
N VAL A 345 -12.67 4.41 -0.01
CA VAL A 345 -11.64 4.71 -1.00
C VAL A 345 -12.17 4.38 -2.38
N VAL A 346 -12.07 5.35 -3.29
CA VAL A 346 -12.29 5.19 -4.72
C VAL A 346 -10.96 5.42 -5.42
N TYR A 347 -10.60 4.60 -6.40
CA TYR A 347 -9.38 4.84 -7.17
C TYR A 347 -9.52 4.48 -8.64
N GLN A 348 -8.63 5.10 -9.43
CA GLN A 348 -8.43 4.76 -10.83
C GLN A 348 -6.94 4.87 -11.18
N ALA A 349 -6.48 4.00 -12.06
CA ALA A 349 -5.10 3.94 -12.49
C ALA A 349 -4.93 4.28 -13.96
N ALA A 350 -4.03 5.23 -14.25
CA ALA A 350 -3.50 5.42 -15.57
C ALA A 350 -2.39 4.39 -15.78
N VAL A 351 -2.68 3.37 -16.57
CA VAL A 351 -1.75 2.26 -16.81
C VAL A 351 -1.17 2.34 -18.20
N ARG A 352 0.01 1.73 -18.36
CA ARG A 352 0.64 1.45 -19.63
C ARG A 352 0.93 -0.04 -19.71
N ALA A 353 0.48 -0.68 -20.77
CA ALA A 353 0.90 -2.04 -21.09
C ALA A 353 2.25 -2.01 -21.81
N TYR A 354 3.10 -2.97 -21.55
CA TYR A 354 4.29 -3.25 -22.33
C TYR A 354 4.15 -4.65 -22.87
N VAL A 355 4.27 -4.81 -24.19
CA VAL A 355 4.07 -6.07 -24.90
C VAL A 355 5.36 -6.44 -25.59
N THR A 356 5.87 -7.64 -25.32
CA THR A 356 7.02 -8.22 -26.00
C THR A 356 6.63 -9.54 -26.64
N VAL A 357 7.33 -9.88 -27.72
CA VAL A 357 7.07 -11.07 -28.52
C VAL A 357 8.38 -11.79 -28.76
N ASN A 358 8.42 -13.09 -28.46
CA ASN A 358 9.60 -13.92 -28.59
C ASN A 358 9.30 -15.20 -29.40
N PRO A 359 9.98 -15.45 -30.53
CA PRO A 359 10.94 -14.54 -31.18
C PRO A 359 10.24 -13.30 -31.74
N PRO A 360 10.91 -12.13 -31.75
CA PRO A 360 10.31 -10.90 -32.26
C PRO A 360 10.04 -10.95 -33.77
N GLN A 361 10.71 -11.83 -34.52
CA GLN A 361 10.51 -12.04 -35.96
C GLN A 361 10.20 -13.53 -36.25
N PRO A 362 8.95 -13.97 -36.06
CA PRO A 362 8.60 -15.37 -36.19
C PRO A 362 8.53 -15.84 -37.65
N LYS A 363 8.75 -17.14 -37.85
CA LYS A 363 8.53 -17.85 -39.13
C LYS A 363 7.10 -18.40 -39.20
N PRO A 364 6.57 -18.67 -40.41
CA PRO A 364 5.31 -19.39 -40.52
C PRO A 364 5.41 -20.77 -39.84
N GLY A 365 4.40 -21.13 -39.04
CA GLY A 365 4.37 -22.38 -38.27
C GLY A 365 5.21 -22.37 -36.99
N GLN A 366 5.84 -21.25 -36.62
CA GLN A 366 6.66 -21.15 -35.41
C GLN A 366 5.81 -20.77 -34.19
N ASP A 367 6.13 -21.37 -33.04
CA ASP A 367 5.59 -20.97 -31.74
C ASP A 367 6.19 -19.65 -31.28
N VAL A 368 5.34 -18.81 -30.70
CA VAL A 368 5.65 -17.47 -30.23
C VAL A 368 5.11 -17.30 -28.84
N ASP A 369 5.99 -16.89 -27.93
CA ASP A 369 5.65 -16.45 -26.58
C ASP A 369 5.40 -14.94 -26.60
N ILE A 370 4.27 -14.54 -26.04
CA ILE A 370 3.85 -13.15 -25.87
C ILE A 370 3.90 -12.87 -24.39
N GLU A 371 4.65 -11.84 -23.99
CA GLU A 371 4.69 -11.38 -22.61
C GLU A 371 4.10 -9.97 -22.52
N MET A 372 3.34 -9.71 -21.46
CA MET A 372 2.76 -8.40 -21.18
C MET A 372 2.96 -8.02 -19.72
N GLN A 373 3.36 -6.78 -19.47
CA GLN A 373 3.48 -6.22 -18.13
C GLN A 373 2.72 -4.90 -18.04
N VAL A 374 2.07 -4.66 -16.90
CA VAL A 374 1.38 -3.40 -16.62
C VAL A 374 2.25 -2.50 -15.78
N TRP A 375 2.36 -1.26 -16.21
CA TRP A 375 3.07 -0.21 -15.52
C TRP A 375 2.09 0.88 -15.11
N ALA A 376 2.16 1.35 -13.88
CA ALA A 376 1.48 2.55 -13.44
C ALA A 376 2.49 3.45 -12.74
N ARG A 377 2.32 4.77 -12.86
CA ARG A 377 3.23 5.75 -12.24
C ARG A 377 4.71 5.52 -12.63
N ASN A 378 4.93 5.07 -13.87
CA ASN A 378 6.23 4.69 -14.41
C ASN A 378 6.94 3.56 -13.65
N ARG A 379 6.20 2.66 -13.01
CA ARG A 379 6.74 1.47 -12.33
C ARG A 379 5.95 0.24 -12.75
N ALA A 380 6.66 -0.88 -12.93
CA ALA A 380 6.01 -2.17 -13.10
C ALA A 380 5.15 -2.51 -11.88
N ILE A 381 3.92 -2.95 -12.11
CA ILE A 381 3.02 -3.43 -11.06
C ILE A 381 3.23 -4.93 -10.92
N THR A 382 3.60 -5.35 -9.71
CA THR A 382 3.88 -6.77 -9.38
C THR A 382 2.97 -7.27 -8.26
N ASP A 383 2.12 -6.40 -7.69
CA ASP A 383 1.17 -6.79 -6.66
C ASP A 383 0.06 -7.66 -7.24
N ALA A 384 0.08 -8.94 -6.89
CA ALA A 384 -0.88 -9.93 -7.37
C ALA A 384 -2.33 -9.55 -7.02
N ALA A 385 -2.57 -8.89 -5.88
CA ALA A 385 -3.92 -8.48 -5.49
C ALA A 385 -4.47 -7.41 -6.45
N ALA A 386 -3.68 -6.37 -6.73
CA ALA A 386 -4.04 -5.34 -7.72
C ALA A 386 -4.27 -5.94 -9.12
N LEU A 387 -3.41 -6.86 -9.56
CA LEU A 387 -3.45 -7.43 -10.90
C LEU A 387 -4.55 -8.48 -11.10
N SER A 388 -4.97 -9.17 -10.04
CA SER A 388 -5.96 -10.27 -10.11
C SER A 388 -7.33 -9.86 -10.65
N THR A 389 -7.64 -8.56 -10.66
CA THR A 389 -8.91 -8.00 -11.13
C THR A 389 -8.87 -7.53 -12.59
N LEU A 390 -7.72 -7.69 -13.25
CA LEU A 390 -7.47 -7.22 -14.61
C LEU A 390 -7.47 -8.40 -15.58
N ALA A 391 -7.93 -8.14 -16.79
CA ALA A 391 -7.90 -9.07 -17.92
C ALA A 391 -6.78 -8.67 -18.89
N PHE A 392 -6.00 -9.68 -19.29
CA PHE A 392 -4.86 -9.55 -20.18
C PHE A 392 -5.10 -10.43 -21.41
N GLU A 393 -5.19 -9.81 -22.57
CA GLU A 393 -5.39 -10.50 -23.85
C GLU A 393 -4.39 -9.98 -24.87
N ALA A 394 -3.86 -10.86 -25.71
CA ALA A 394 -3.17 -10.48 -26.93
C ALA A 394 -3.95 -10.92 -28.16
N THR A 395 -3.94 -10.12 -29.21
CA THR A 395 -4.52 -10.48 -30.51
C THR A 395 -3.45 -10.44 -31.59
N MET A 396 -3.27 -11.53 -32.32
CA MET A 396 -2.40 -11.60 -33.49
C MET A 396 -3.21 -11.34 -34.76
N THR A 397 -2.73 -10.43 -35.61
CA THR A 397 -3.32 -10.11 -36.92
C THR A 397 -2.24 -9.95 -37.98
N GLY A 398 -2.54 -10.22 -39.25
CA GLY A 398 -1.57 -10.05 -40.33
C GLY A 398 -2.06 -10.61 -41.67
N ALA A 399 -1.27 -10.47 -42.72
CA ALA A 399 -1.64 -11.03 -44.01
C ALA A 399 -1.59 -12.57 -43.98
N GLY A 400 -2.70 -13.22 -44.34
CA GLY A 400 -2.88 -14.67 -44.19
C GLY A 400 -3.19 -15.11 -42.75
N VAL A 401 -3.46 -14.18 -41.83
CA VAL A 401 -3.78 -14.44 -40.42
C VAL A 401 -5.05 -13.68 -40.04
N GLY A 402 -6.15 -14.40 -39.84
CA GLY A 402 -7.35 -13.84 -39.19
C GLY A 402 -7.04 -13.44 -37.75
N ALA A 403 -7.83 -12.54 -37.18
CA ALA A 403 -7.63 -12.11 -35.79
C ALA A 403 -7.69 -13.30 -34.83
N GLN A 404 -6.57 -13.61 -34.18
CA GLN A 404 -6.44 -14.72 -33.25
C GLN A 404 -6.18 -14.19 -31.85
N LYS A 405 -7.12 -14.44 -30.93
CA LYS A 405 -6.99 -14.10 -29.52
C LYS A 405 -6.10 -15.11 -28.79
N VAL A 406 -5.27 -14.61 -27.89
CA VAL A 406 -4.35 -15.37 -27.05
C VAL A 406 -4.54 -14.87 -25.61
N PRO A 407 -5.13 -15.69 -24.72
CA PRO A 407 -5.25 -15.32 -23.32
C PRO A 407 -3.85 -15.29 -22.68
N LEU A 408 -3.59 -14.28 -21.85
CA LEU A 408 -2.33 -14.14 -21.13
C LEU A 408 -2.56 -14.39 -19.63
N ALA A 409 -1.64 -15.11 -18.98
CA ALA A 409 -1.73 -15.46 -17.57
C ALA A 409 -0.41 -15.24 -16.83
N ASP A 410 -0.49 -14.79 -15.58
CA ASP A 410 0.63 -14.63 -14.66
C ASP A 410 0.78 -15.87 -13.76
N ALA A 411 1.37 -16.93 -14.31
CA ALA A 411 1.46 -18.23 -13.65
C ALA A 411 2.37 -18.20 -12.41
N ASP A 412 3.40 -17.36 -12.38
CA ASP A 412 4.37 -17.23 -11.29
C ASP A 412 4.13 -16.00 -10.39
N ARG A 413 2.99 -15.31 -10.61
CA ARG A 413 2.50 -14.16 -9.83
C ARG A 413 3.50 -13.02 -9.75
N ASN A 414 4.32 -12.84 -10.79
CA ASN A 414 5.42 -11.89 -10.82
C ASN A 414 5.05 -10.55 -11.49
N GLY A 415 3.81 -10.41 -11.97
CA GLY A 415 3.33 -9.25 -12.73
C GLY A 415 3.55 -9.31 -14.24
N THR A 416 4.08 -10.41 -14.75
CA THR A 416 4.32 -10.66 -16.18
C THR A 416 3.33 -11.72 -16.68
N PHE A 417 2.43 -11.30 -17.55
CA PHE A 417 1.40 -12.13 -18.12
C PHE A 417 1.92 -12.74 -19.41
N THR A 418 1.90 -14.07 -19.51
CA THR A 418 2.46 -14.80 -20.64
C THR A 418 1.38 -15.60 -21.36
N GLY A 419 1.53 -15.73 -22.68
CA GLY A 419 0.71 -16.61 -23.49
C GLY A 419 1.47 -17.08 -24.71
N ARG A 420 1.10 -18.25 -25.22
CA ARG A 420 1.76 -18.87 -26.37
C ARG A 420 0.79 -19.02 -27.52
N THR A 421 1.26 -18.75 -28.73
CA THR A 421 0.51 -18.99 -29.96
C THR A 421 1.42 -19.48 -31.07
N THR A 422 0.87 -20.15 -32.07
CA THR A 422 1.62 -20.59 -33.25
C THR A 422 1.24 -19.69 -34.43
N VAL A 423 2.24 -19.13 -35.12
CA VAL A 423 2.01 -18.33 -36.32
C VAL A 423 1.47 -19.24 -37.43
N PRO A 424 0.34 -18.93 -38.08
CA PRO A 424 -0.19 -19.77 -39.16
C PRO A 424 0.82 -20.00 -40.29
N THR A 425 0.82 -21.18 -40.88
CA THR A 425 1.73 -21.52 -41.99
C THR A 425 1.48 -20.71 -43.25
N ALA A 426 0.27 -20.19 -43.43
CA ALA A 426 -0.11 -19.30 -44.54
C ALA A 426 0.25 -17.82 -44.29
N ALA A 427 0.76 -17.49 -43.10
CA ALA A 427 1.06 -16.13 -42.72
C ALA A 427 2.23 -15.58 -43.55
N THR A 428 2.08 -14.36 -44.09
CA THR A 428 3.10 -13.70 -44.90
C THR A 428 3.16 -12.20 -44.58
N GLY A 429 4.26 -11.54 -44.92
CA GLY A 429 4.35 -10.09 -44.77
C GLY A 429 4.31 -9.61 -43.32
N GLU A 430 3.58 -8.54 -43.06
CA GLU A 430 3.51 -7.90 -41.73
C GLU A 430 2.56 -8.63 -40.78
N LEU A 431 2.96 -8.66 -39.51
CA LEU A 431 2.25 -9.28 -38.41
C LEU A 431 2.21 -8.29 -37.25
N ALA A 432 1.06 -8.16 -36.60
CA ALA A 432 0.86 -7.28 -35.46
C ALA A 432 0.33 -8.08 -34.28
N PHE A 433 0.97 -7.90 -33.12
CA PHE A 433 0.50 -8.43 -31.84
C PHE A 433 -0.03 -7.26 -31.01
N THR A 434 -1.34 -7.22 -30.82
CA THR A 434 -2.02 -6.20 -30.04
C THR A 434 -2.28 -6.73 -28.65
N GLY A 435 -1.50 -6.31 -27.66
CA GLY A 435 -1.78 -6.58 -26.25
C GLY A 435 -2.74 -5.55 -25.68
N GLN A 436 -3.71 -6.03 -24.91
CA GLN A 436 -4.74 -5.24 -24.28
C GLN A 436 -4.84 -5.60 -22.80
N VAL A 437 -4.83 -4.58 -21.95
CA VAL A 437 -5.17 -4.70 -20.53
C VAL A 437 -6.47 -3.94 -20.26
N THR A 438 -7.43 -4.60 -19.62
CA THR A 438 -8.70 -4.00 -19.20
C THR A 438 -9.09 -4.47 -17.81
N GLY A 439 -9.93 -3.72 -17.10
CA GLY A 439 -10.37 -4.09 -15.77
C GLY A 439 -10.95 -2.92 -15.00
N ILE A 440 -11.67 -3.22 -13.91
CA ILE A 440 -12.20 -2.20 -13.02
C ILE A 440 -11.06 -1.62 -12.20
N GLY A 441 -10.96 -0.29 -12.14
CA GLY A 441 -9.90 0.42 -11.42
C GLY A 441 -8.74 0.88 -12.30
N ILE A 442 -8.75 0.58 -13.60
CA ILE A 442 -7.74 1.02 -14.57
C ILE A 442 -8.41 1.72 -15.77
N GLY A 443 -7.74 2.69 -16.40
CA GLY A 443 -8.21 3.28 -17.65
C GLY A 443 -8.15 2.33 -18.86
N GLY A 444 -7.47 1.18 -18.70
CA GLY A 444 -7.10 0.28 -19.79
C GLY A 444 -5.91 0.81 -20.59
N ASP A 445 -5.24 -0.07 -21.34
CA ASP A 445 -4.27 0.31 -22.36
C ASP A 445 -4.26 -0.73 -23.48
N THR A 446 -3.88 -0.31 -24.68
CA THR A 446 -3.76 -1.19 -25.85
C THR A 446 -2.49 -0.84 -26.60
N ARG A 447 -1.61 -1.83 -26.79
CA ARG A 447 -0.31 -1.65 -27.44
C ARG A 447 -0.11 -2.64 -28.54
N VAL A 448 0.46 -2.16 -29.64
CA VAL A 448 0.72 -2.95 -30.83
C VAL A 448 2.22 -3.14 -30.99
N PHE A 449 2.65 -4.40 -30.95
CA PHE A 449 3.98 -4.81 -31.38
C PHE A 449 3.91 -5.22 -32.85
N ASN A 450 4.50 -4.39 -33.72
CA ASN A 450 4.56 -4.67 -35.16
C ASN A 450 5.82 -5.45 -35.51
N THR A 451 5.65 -6.50 -36.31
CA THR A 451 6.75 -7.29 -36.84
C THR A 451 6.46 -7.76 -38.27
N ARG A 452 7.38 -8.52 -38.84
CA ARG A 452 7.28 -9.09 -40.18
C ARG A 452 7.74 -10.53 -40.16
N ILE A 453 7.01 -11.36 -40.90
CA ILE A 453 7.35 -12.75 -41.14
C ILE A 453 8.56 -12.82 -42.07
N ARG A 454 9.59 -13.54 -41.62
CA ARG A 454 10.81 -13.78 -42.42
C ARG A 454 10.61 -14.99 -43.33
N GLY A 455 10.78 -14.78 -44.64
CA GLY A 455 10.77 -15.86 -45.64
C GLY A 455 12.02 -16.76 -45.61
N ASN A 456 13.16 -16.22 -45.17
CA ASN A 456 14.39 -16.96 -44.84
C ASN A 456 14.74 -16.61 -43.39
N GLY A 457 15.02 -17.60 -42.54
CA GLY A 457 15.16 -17.42 -41.09
C GLY A 457 16.12 -16.31 -40.65
N PRO A 458 15.99 -15.79 -39.42
CA PRO A 458 16.96 -14.86 -38.87
C PRO A 458 18.35 -15.49 -38.89
N ALA A 459 19.33 -14.71 -39.36
CA ALA A 459 20.75 -15.08 -39.28
C ALA A 459 21.16 -15.37 -37.83
N ILE A 460 20.47 -14.76 -36.86
CA ILE A 460 20.74 -14.87 -35.43
C ILE A 460 19.41 -14.86 -34.67
N GLU A 461 19.17 -15.90 -33.86
CA GLU A 461 18.11 -15.96 -32.85
C GLU A 461 18.76 -15.79 -31.48
N ALA A 462 18.14 -15.06 -30.56
CA ALA A 462 18.68 -14.91 -29.21
C ALA A 462 17.57 -14.74 -28.17
N SER A 463 17.89 -15.04 -26.91
CA SER A 463 17.03 -14.77 -25.77
C SER A 463 17.87 -14.27 -24.60
N ILE A 464 17.32 -13.29 -23.87
CA ILE A 464 17.90 -12.74 -22.64
C ILE A 464 17.30 -13.51 -21.46
N LEU A 465 18.13 -14.04 -20.57
CA LEU A 465 17.74 -14.78 -19.38
C LEU A 465 18.41 -14.15 -18.16
N PHE A 466 17.68 -13.95 -17.07
CA PHE A 466 18.25 -13.56 -15.79
C PHE A 466 18.45 -14.79 -14.90
N ASP A 467 19.48 -14.79 -14.07
CA ASP A 467 19.70 -15.91 -13.13
C ASP A 467 18.63 -15.92 -12.02
N VAL A 468 18.04 -14.77 -11.72
CA VAL A 468 16.90 -14.61 -10.80
C VAL A 468 15.79 -13.80 -11.47
N ASN A 469 14.57 -14.36 -11.53
CA ASN A 469 13.41 -13.71 -12.17
C ASN A 469 12.81 -12.58 -11.32
N ARG A 470 13.08 -12.55 -10.00
CA ARG A 470 12.77 -11.42 -9.11
C ARG A 470 14.04 -11.01 -8.38
N ALA A 471 14.55 -9.83 -8.69
CA ALA A 471 15.66 -9.25 -7.97
C ALA A 471 15.13 -8.26 -6.92
N SER A 472 15.28 -8.60 -5.64
CA SER A 472 15.50 -7.57 -4.63
C SER A 472 16.93 -7.11 -4.81
N ALA A 473 17.12 -5.81 -5.01
CA ALA A 473 18.44 -5.22 -5.21
C ALA A 473 18.58 -3.97 -4.33
N HIS A 474 19.80 -3.61 -4.01
CA HIS A 474 20.13 -2.35 -3.39
C HIS A 474 20.73 -1.42 -4.43
N PRO A 475 20.68 -0.09 -4.22
CA PRO A 475 21.46 0.82 -5.05
C PRO A 475 22.94 0.44 -5.00
N GLY A 476 23.54 0.21 -6.16
CA GLY A 476 24.91 -0.28 -6.33
C GLY A 476 25.04 -1.79 -6.55
N ASP A 477 23.97 -2.58 -6.43
CA ASP A 477 24.04 -4.03 -6.64
C ASP A 477 24.18 -4.40 -8.13
N GLU A 478 24.69 -5.61 -8.36
CA GLU A 478 24.88 -6.22 -9.68
C GLU A 478 23.97 -7.45 -9.82
N ILE A 479 23.29 -7.55 -10.96
CA ILE A 479 22.35 -8.62 -11.26
C ILE A 479 22.86 -9.38 -12.48
N SER A 480 23.15 -10.67 -12.30
CA SER A 480 23.70 -11.51 -13.37
C SER A 480 22.61 -12.06 -14.29
N GLY A 481 22.96 -12.14 -15.58
CA GLY A 481 22.13 -12.75 -16.61
C GLY A 481 22.98 -13.38 -17.71
N ARG A 482 22.30 -14.05 -18.64
CA ARG A 482 22.90 -14.76 -19.77
C ARG A 482 22.09 -14.53 -21.03
N ILE A 483 22.79 -14.36 -22.14
CA ILE A 483 22.20 -14.32 -23.48
C ILE A 483 22.51 -15.64 -24.14
N THR A 484 21.46 -16.37 -24.50
CA THR A 484 21.58 -17.58 -25.32
C THR A 484 21.24 -17.22 -26.75
N ALA A 485 22.18 -17.41 -27.67
CA ALA A 485 22.02 -17.07 -29.08
C ALA A 485 22.37 -18.25 -29.99
N ARG A 486 21.71 -18.31 -31.14
CA ARG A 486 21.99 -19.22 -32.25
C ARG A 486 22.21 -18.40 -33.50
N ASN A 487 23.41 -18.46 -34.06
CA ASN A 487 23.81 -17.74 -35.26
C ASN A 487 23.99 -18.71 -36.43
N ASP A 488 22.99 -18.77 -37.31
CA ASP A 488 22.96 -19.63 -38.50
C ASP A 488 23.55 -18.93 -39.75
N SER A 489 24.14 -17.73 -39.62
CA SER A 489 24.72 -16.99 -40.75
C SER A 489 26.04 -17.55 -41.29
N GLY A 490 26.67 -18.47 -40.56
CA GLY A 490 28.00 -19.00 -40.87
C GLY A 490 29.16 -18.01 -40.64
N ARG A 491 28.91 -16.80 -40.12
CA ARG A 491 29.94 -15.80 -39.77
C ARG A 491 29.69 -15.21 -38.38
N PRO A 492 30.74 -14.83 -37.62
CA PRO A 492 30.54 -14.15 -36.35
C PRO A 492 29.75 -12.85 -36.53
N ALA A 493 28.85 -12.56 -35.60
CA ALA A 493 28.05 -11.34 -35.61
C ALA A 493 28.34 -10.50 -34.37
N ARG A 494 28.24 -9.17 -34.52
CA ARG A 494 28.32 -8.21 -33.41
C ARG A 494 26.92 -7.73 -33.07
N LEU A 495 26.56 -7.87 -31.80
CA LEU A 495 25.31 -7.39 -31.22
C LEU A 495 25.61 -6.41 -30.10
N ARG A 496 24.63 -5.57 -29.77
CA ARG A 496 24.71 -4.59 -28.68
C ARG A 496 23.53 -4.75 -27.76
N LEU A 497 23.80 -4.91 -26.46
CA LEU A 497 22.80 -4.94 -25.41
C LEU A 497 22.59 -3.51 -24.89
N GLU A 498 21.36 -3.04 -24.97
CA GLU A 498 20.94 -1.71 -24.53
C GLU A 498 19.93 -1.84 -23.38
N VAL A 499 19.94 -0.87 -22.47
CA VAL A 499 18.82 -0.64 -21.56
C VAL A 499 18.01 0.51 -22.14
N VAL A 500 16.73 0.27 -22.41
CA VAL A 500 15.80 1.27 -22.93
C VAL A 500 14.62 1.43 -21.98
N GLU A 501 14.04 2.63 -21.99
CA GLU A 501 12.84 2.98 -21.22
C GLU A 501 12.94 2.64 -19.71
N PRO A 502 14.00 3.07 -19.00
CA PRO A 502 14.05 2.90 -17.56
C PRO A 502 12.92 3.69 -16.89
N SER A 503 12.37 3.14 -15.81
CA SER A 503 11.44 3.84 -14.93
C SER A 503 12.01 5.17 -14.43
N ARG A 504 11.12 6.09 -14.04
CA ARG A 504 11.53 7.42 -13.57
C ARG A 504 12.47 7.27 -12.37
N ASP A 505 13.57 8.03 -12.40
CA ASP A 505 14.60 8.04 -11.36
C ASP A 505 15.32 6.67 -11.17
N THR A 506 15.31 5.83 -12.21
CA THR A 506 16.05 4.57 -12.28
C THR A 506 17.27 4.71 -13.19
N ARG A 507 18.39 4.13 -12.75
CA ARG A 507 19.64 4.08 -13.52
C ARG A 507 20.10 2.63 -13.59
N PHE A 508 20.07 2.08 -14.79
CA PHE A 508 20.57 0.75 -15.08
C PHE A 508 21.65 0.83 -16.15
N SER A 509 22.70 0.03 -16.00
CA SER A 509 23.75 -0.14 -17.00
C SER A 509 24.07 -1.61 -17.19
N VAL A 510 24.42 -2.00 -18.41
CA VAL A 510 24.76 -3.39 -18.76
C VAL A 510 26.23 -3.52 -19.12
N ASP A 511 26.86 -4.61 -18.69
CA ASP A 511 28.23 -4.99 -19.04
C ASP A 511 28.33 -6.50 -19.38
N PRO A 512 28.93 -6.89 -20.52
CA PRO A 512 29.40 -6.03 -21.58
C PRO A 512 28.24 -5.47 -22.44
N PRO A 513 28.31 -4.21 -22.90
CA PRO A 513 27.29 -3.65 -23.79
C PRO A 513 27.41 -4.19 -25.22
N ALA A 514 28.58 -4.68 -25.65
CA ALA A 514 28.81 -5.25 -26.97
C ALA A 514 29.16 -6.73 -26.87
N LEU A 515 28.54 -7.54 -27.73
CA LEU A 515 28.60 -8.99 -27.70
C LEU A 515 29.03 -9.52 -29.07
N GLN A 516 29.89 -10.52 -29.08
CA GLN A 516 30.30 -11.20 -30.30
C GLN A 516 29.76 -12.62 -30.31
N ILE A 517 28.83 -12.90 -31.21
CA ILE A 517 28.13 -14.19 -31.32
C ILE A 517 28.79 -15.01 -32.43
N ALA A 518 29.48 -16.08 -32.04
CA ALA A 518 30.08 -17.03 -32.98
C ALA A 518 29.00 -17.79 -33.77
N PRO A 519 29.31 -18.33 -34.97
CA PRO A 519 28.40 -19.24 -35.66
C PRO A 519 28.02 -20.46 -34.82
N GLY A 520 26.77 -20.91 -34.92
CA GLY A 520 26.19 -21.96 -34.09
C GLY A 520 25.56 -21.43 -32.80
N SER A 521 25.40 -22.29 -31.79
CA SER A 521 24.83 -21.91 -30.50
C SER A 521 25.91 -21.38 -29.55
N SER A 522 25.63 -20.27 -28.88
CA SER A 522 26.52 -19.64 -27.90
C SER A 522 25.74 -19.11 -26.71
N THR A 523 26.38 -19.09 -25.54
CA THR A 523 25.84 -18.46 -24.34
C THR A 523 26.87 -17.45 -23.82
N THR A 524 26.44 -16.21 -23.59
CA THR A 524 27.31 -15.12 -23.12
C THR A 524 26.73 -14.51 -21.83
N PRO A 525 27.49 -14.44 -20.73
CA PRO A 525 27.03 -13.78 -19.51
C PRO A 525 27.01 -12.26 -19.68
N PHE A 526 26.12 -11.60 -18.94
CA PHE A 526 26.12 -10.15 -18.76
C PHE A 526 25.74 -9.81 -17.30
N THR A 527 26.07 -8.59 -16.89
CA THR A 527 25.71 -8.02 -15.61
C THR A 527 24.91 -6.74 -15.83
N LEU A 528 23.80 -6.60 -15.09
CA LEU A 528 23.00 -5.38 -15.00
C LEU A 528 23.30 -4.71 -13.66
N THR A 529 23.89 -3.53 -13.68
CA THR A 529 24.20 -2.75 -12.46
C THR A 529 23.07 -1.79 -12.14
N VAL A 530 22.66 -1.77 -10.87
CA VAL A 530 21.71 -0.79 -10.32
C VAL A 530 22.49 0.45 -9.87
N GLY A 531 22.27 1.60 -10.50
CA GLY A 531 22.94 2.85 -10.16
C GLY A 531 22.66 3.27 -8.71
N ALA A 532 23.66 3.86 -8.05
CA ALA A 532 23.59 4.23 -6.63
C ALA A 532 22.52 5.30 -6.34
N GLU A 533 22.18 6.09 -7.35
CA GLU A 533 21.14 7.13 -7.34
C GLU A 533 19.73 6.60 -7.63
N THR A 534 19.56 5.30 -7.87
CA THR A 534 18.23 4.70 -8.11
C THR A 534 17.36 4.82 -6.87
N VAL A 535 16.17 5.42 -7.04
CA VAL A 535 15.22 5.63 -5.94
C VAL A 535 14.63 4.30 -5.47
N ARG A 536 14.27 4.24 -4.17
CA ARG A 536 13.68 3.06 -3.52
C ARG A 536 12.34 2.67 -4.14
N GLY A 537 12.06 1.36 -4.12
CA GLY A 537 10.84 0.76 -4.65
C GLY A 537 11.05 0.06 -5.99
N THR A 538 9.97 -0.32 -6.67
CA THR A 538 10.05 -1.02 -7.96
C THR A 538 10.71 -0.15 -9.02
N SER A 539 11.80 -0.65 -9.59
CA SER A 539 12.53 -0.11 -10.73
C SER A 539 12.48 -1.10 -11.89
N SER A 540 12.25 -0.63 -13.10
CA SER A 540 12.05 -1.47 -14.28
C SER A 540 12.64 -0.85 -15.54
N ALA A 541 12.98 -1.68 -16.53
CA ALA A 541 13.44 -1.25 -17.84
C ALA A 541 13.29 -2.39 -18.86
N THR A 542 13.42 -2.07 -20.15
CA THR A 542 13.50 -3.05 -21.22
C THR A 542 14.96 -3.26 -21.61
N LEU A 543 15.44 -4.50 -21.57
CA LEU A 543 16.72 -4.86 -22.16
C LEU A 543 16.50 -5.23 -23.62
N ARG A 544 17.26 -4.59 -24.50
CA ARG A 544 17.13 -4.76 -25.95
C ARG A 544 18.45 -5.17 -26.55
N LEU A 545 18.46 -6.32 -27.23
CA LEU A 545 19.60 -6.79 -28.00
C LEU A 545 19.39 -6.39 -29.47
N VAL A 546 20.23 -5.50 -29.98
CA VAL A 546 20.20 -5.02 -31.37
C VAL A 546 21.43 -5.47 -32.14
N ASP A 547 21.35 -5.40 -33.47
CA ASP A 547 22.54 -5.48 -34.32
C ASP A 547 23.47 -4.26 -34.14
N ASP A 548 24.71 -4.37 -34.61
CA ASP A 548 25.73 -3.30 -34.45
C ASP A 548 25.27 -1.94 -35.00
N ALA A 549 24.43 -1.96 -36.06
CA ALA A 549 23.85 -0.76 -36.66
C ALA A 549 22.63 -0.20 -35.90
N GLY A 550 22.10 -0.91 -34.91
CA GLY A 550 20.88 -0.55 -34.17
C GLY A 550 19.60 -0.55 -35.03
N SER A 551 19.66 -1.14 -36.22
CA SER A 551 18.59 -1.14 -37.22
C SER A 551 17.61 -2.29 -37.01
N PHE A 552 18.06 -3.36 -36.36
CA PHE A 552 17.25 -4.56 -36.14
C PHE A 552 17.32 -5.02 -34.68
N VAL A 553 16.15 -5.18 -34.08
CA VAL A 553 15.97 -5.80 -32.77
C VAL A 553 16.03 -7.33 -32.92
N VAL A 554 16.99 -7.96 -32.24
CA VAL A 554 17.18 -9.41 -32.22
C VAL A 554 16.30 -10.06 -31.14
N THR A 555 16.27 -9.46 -29.94
CA THR A 555 15.40 -9.86 -28.84
C THR A 555 15.23 -8.72 -27.86
N GLU A 556 14.10 -8.67 -27.18
CA GLU A 556 13.82 -7.76 -26.07
C GLU A 556 13.36 -8.56 -24.86
N ARG A 557 13.62 -8.04 -23.66
CA ARG A 557 13.13 -8.60 -22.41
C ARG A 557 12.84 -7.49 -21.41
N LEU A 558 11.65 -7.52 -20.82
CA LEU A 558 11.28 -6.67 -19.70
C LEU A 558 11.99 -7.15 -18.43
N PHE A 559 12.46 -6.20 -17.63
CA PHE A 559 13.10 -6.45 -16.34
C PHE A 559 12.50 -5.52 -15.28
N ALA A 560 12.20 -6.09 -14.11
CA ALA A 560 11.76 -5.36 -12.93
C ALA A 560 12.45 -5.89 -11.67
N ALA A 561 12.88 -4.97 -10.81
CA ALA A 561 13.53 -5.26 -9.54
C ALA A 561 12.97 -4.37 -8.42
N GLU A 562 12.87 -4.89 -7.21
CA GLU A 562 12.52 -4.09 -6.03
C GLU A 562 13.78 -3.54 -5.37
N VAL A 563 13.94 -2.21 -5.40
CA VAL A 563 15.12 -1.53 -4.85
C VAL A 563 14.92 -1.23 -3.36
N THR A 564 15.55 -2.01 -2.50
CA THR A 564 15.48 -1.89 -1.04
C THR A 564 16.64 -1.08 -0.46
N PRO A 565 16.46 -0.41 0.70
CA PRO A 565 17.55 0.31 1.35
C PRO A 565 18.65 -0.65 1.81
N VAL A 566 19.92 -0.25 1.61
CA VAL A 566 21.08 -0.99 2.13
C VAL A 566 20.90 -1.14 3.65
N PRO A 567 20.98 -2.37 4.20
CA PRO A 567 20.89 -2.58 5.64
C PRO A 567 21.87 -1.68 6.36
N SER A 568 21.37 -0.84 7.27
CA SER A 568 22.24 0.06 8.02
C SER A 568 23.28 -0.76 8.81
N TRP A 569 24.48 -0.20 8.97
CA TRP A 569 25.56 -0.84 9.74
C TRP A 569 25.10 -1.45 11.08
N PRO A 570 24.32 -0.76 11.93
CA PRO A 570 23.83 -1.34 13.17
C PRO A 570 22.85 -2.51 12.97
N TYR A 571 22.05 -2.53 11.89
CA TYR A 571 21.19 -3.65 11.56
C TYR A 571 22.00 -4.89 11.16
N ARG A 572 23.03 -4.69 10.33
CA ARG A 572 23.96 -5.76 9.90
C ARG A 572 24.75 -6.36 11.08
N HIS A 573 25.09 -5.54 12.08
CA HIS A 573 25.89 -5.94 13.24
C HIS A 573 25.11 -6.03 14.56
N ARG A 574 23.77 -6.13 14.51
CA ARG A 574 22.92 -6.15 15.72
C ARG A 574 23.31 -7.21 16.74
N TRP A 575 23.75 -8.38 16.29
CA TRP A 575 24.22 -9.47 17.16
C TRP A 575 25.53 -9.13 17.87
N LEU A 576 26.41 -8.38 17.21
CA LEU A 576 27.68 -7.92 17.77
C LEU A 576 27.43 -6.83 18.81
N LEU A 577 26.52 -5.89 18.53
CA LEU A 577 26.08 -4.87 19.49
C LEU A 577 25.40 -5.50 20.72
N LEU A 578 24.54 -6.50 20.52
CA LEU A 578 23.92 -7.26 21.61
C LEU A 578 25.00 -7.96 22.47
N GLY A 579 25.99 -8.59 21.84
CA GLY A 579 27.12 -9.22 22.54
C GLY A 579 27.91 -8.22 23.40
N VAL A 580 28.23 -7.04 22.85
CA VAL A 580 28.91 -5.97 23.60
C VAL A 580 28.06 -5.49 24.78
N ALA A 581 26.76 -5.28 24.58
CA ALA A 581 25.84 -4.83 25.64
C ALA A 581 25.78 -5.84 26.81
N VAL A 582 25.73 -7.14 26.51
CA VAL A 582 25.74 -8.21 27.52
C VAL A 582 27.06 -8.22 28.30
N VAL A 583 28.21 -8.12 27.62
CA VAL A 583 29.52 -8.05 28.29
C VAL A 583 29.62 -6.82 29.20
N LEU A 584 29.12 -5.67 28.73
CA LEU A 584 29.12 -4.43 29.51
C LEU A 584 28.23 -4.54 30.76
N ALA A 585 27.05 -5.15 30.63
CA ALA A 585 26.14 -5.40 31.74
C ALA A 585 26.78 -6.31 32.81
N ILE A 586 27.47 -7.38 32.40
CA ILE A 586 28.19 -8.28 33.31
C ILE A 586 29.32 -7.53 34.04
N ALA A 587 30.10 -6.72 33.32
CA ALA A 587 31.18 -5.94 33.91
C ALA A 587 30.66 -4.92 34.96
N LEU A 588 29.57 -4.22 34.64
CA LEU A 588 28.92 -3.28 35.57
C LEU A 588 28.37 -3.98 36.82
N ALA A 589 27.74 -5.15 36.66
CA ALA A 589 27.25 -5.95 37.78
C ALA A 589 28.40 -6.38 38.72
N LEU A 590 29.54 -6.82 38.16
CA LEU A 590 30.73 -7.19 38.94
C LEU A 590 31.34 -5.99 39.69
N ILE A 591 31.38 -4.81 39.07
CA ILE A 591 31.86 -3.58 39.71
C ILE A 591 30.91 -3.18 40.86
N ALA A 592 29.60 -3.19 40.63
CA ALA A 592 28.60 -2.87 41.65
C ALA A 592 28.69 -3.82 42.86
N MET A 593 28.83 -5.13 42.61
CA MET A 593 29.03 -6.13 43.67
C MET A 593 30.30 -5.86 44.49
N ARG A 594 31.44 -5.53 43.85
CA ARG A 594 32.68 -5.19 44.56
C ARG A 594 32.57 -3.92 45.41
N LEU A 595 31.87 -2.90 44.93
CA LEU A 595 31.64 -1.66 45.67
C LEU A 595 30.72 -1.88 46.87
N TRP A 596 29.68 -2.71 46.71
CA TRP A 596 28.76 -3.06 47.78
C TRP A 596 29.47 -3.85 48.89
N ALA A 597 30.25 -4.88 48.53
CA ALA A 597 31.05 -5.65 49.48
C ALA A 597 32.05 -4.79 50.28
N ARG A 598 32.72 -3.83 49.63
CA ARG A 598 33.63 -2.87 50.29
C ARG A 598 32.93 -1.90 51.23
N ASN A 599 31.66 -1.60 50.99
CA ASN A 599 30.90 -0.69 51.83
C ASN A 599 30.46 -1.39 53.13
N GLU A 600 30.21 -2.68 53.06
CA GLU A 600 29.73 -3.51 54.16
C GLU A 600 30.81 -3.75 55.22
N THR A 601 32.06 -3.94 54.82
CA THR A 601 33.20 -4.09 55.75
C THR A 601 33.52 -2.82 56.55
N ARG A 602 32.97 -1.66 56.16
CA ARG A 602 33.16 -0.38 56.87
C ARG A 602 32.11 -0.13 57.95
N LYS A 603 31.10 -0.99 58.07
CA LYS A 603 30.03 -0.84 59.08
C LYS A 603 30.54 -1.26 60.46
N VAL A 604 30.15 -0.53 61.50
CA VAL A 604 30.52 -0.81 62.90
C VAL A 604 29.63 -1.88 63.54
N ARG A 605 28.87 -2.63 62.73
CA ARG A 605 28.09 -3.78 63.19
C ARG A 605 28.97 -4.75 63.98
N GLY A 606 28.45 -5.21 65.12
CA GLY A 606 29.14 -6.15 66.01
C GLY A 606 30.08 -5.50 67.02
N LEU A 607 30.44 -4.21 66.88
CA LEU A 607 31.31 -3.55 67.84
C LEU A 607 30.58 -3.18 69.13
N THR A 608 31.19 -3.49 70.26
CA THR A 608 30.78 -3.06 71.60
C THR A 608 31.94 -2.33 72.27
N VAL A 609 31.66 -1.13 72.80
CA VAL A 609 32.61 -0.35 73.58
C VAL A 609 32.44 -0.70 75.04
N SER A 610 33.52 -1.08 75.71
CA SER A 610 33.54 -1.38 77.14
C SER A 610 34.29 -0.29 77.89
N LEU A 611 33.65 0.29 78.89
CA LEU A 611 34.24 1.28 79.80
C LEU A 611 34.91 0.56 80.98
N TYR A 612 36.08 1.04 81.37
CA TYR A 612 36.85 0.57 82.50
C TYR A 612 37.12 1.74 83.46
N VAL A 613 36.88 1.51 84.75
CA VAL A 613 37.12 2.45 85.84
C VAL A 613 38.11 1.80 86.80
N ALA A 614 39.26 2.44 87.05
CA ALA A 614 40.35 1.88 87.86
C ALA A 614 40.73 0.43 87.44
N GLY A 615 40.67 0.15 86.14
CA GLY A 615 41.02 -1.14 85.55
C GLY A 615 39.93 -2.22 85.57
N ARG A 616 38.77 -1.99 86.21
CA ARG A 616 37.61 -2.91 86.20
C ARG A 616 36.56 -2.47 85.18
N ARG A 617 35.93 -3.41 84.49
CA ARG A 617 34.87 -3.13 83.52
C ARG A 617 33.65 -2.60 84.26
N ALA A 618 33.17 -1.42 83.85
CA ALA A 618 32.06 -0.71 84.50
C ALA A 618 30.78 -0.73 83.66
N ASP A 619 30.90 -0.54 82.33
CA ASP A 619 29.72 -0.46 81.45
C ASP A 619 30.06 -0.87 80.01
N ASP A 620 29.04 -1.21 79.23
CA ASP A 620 29.14 -1.63 77.82
C ASP A 620 28.11 -0.97 76.93
N LEU A 621 28.58 -0.44 75.80
CA LEU A 621 27.73 0.18 74.79
C LEU A 621 27.89 -0.52 73.43
N PRO A 622 26.90 -1.32 72.98
CA PRO A 622 26.89 -1.87 71.63
C PRO A 622 26.61 -0.77 70.59
N ALA A 623 27.07 -0.98 69.36
CA ALA A 623 26.78 -0.09 68.24
C ALA A 623 25.26 0.18 68.10
N PRO A 624 24.78 1.43 68.30
CA PRO A 624 23.35 1.72 68.33
C PRO A 624 22.64 1.44 66.99
N ASN A 625 23.38 1.56 65.88
CA ASN A 625 22.86 1.30 64.54
C ASN A 625 23.83 0.38 63.78
N PRO A 626 23.44 -0.86 63.44
CA PRO A 626 24.29 -1.82 62.73
C PRO A 626 24.64 -1.38 61.30
N GLY A 627 23.90 -0.43 60.72
CA GLY A 627 24.20 0.13 59.40
C GLY A 627 25.21 1.29 59.41
N SER A 628 25.55 1.84 60.58
CA SER A 628 26.45 2.99 60.69
C SER A 628 27.90 2.60 60.38
N LYS A 629 28.68 3.55 59.87
CA LYS A 629 30.14 3.43 59.67
C LYS A 629 30.96 3.98 60.84
N VAL A 630 30.29 4.63 61.79
CA VAL A 630 30.90 5.27 62.96
C VAL A 630 30.04 4.99 64.19
N LEU A 631 30.67 4.47 65.24
CA LEU A 631 30.07 4.34 66.56
C LEU A 631 30.48 5.58 67.36
N ARG A 632 29.50 6.33 67.85
CA ARG A 632 29.74 7.55 68.65
C ARG A 632 29.21 7.36 70.06
N PHE A 633 29.97 7.81 71.04
CA PHE A 633 29.58 7.70 72.43
C PHE A 633 30.19 8.82 73.27
N THR A 634 29.55 9.13 74.39
CA THR A 634 30.05 10.00 75.45
C THR A 634 30.24 9.19 76.72
N VAL A 635 31.07 9.70 77.63
CA VAL A 635 31.22 9.15 78.98
C VAL A 635 30.59 10.17 79.92
N ASP A 636 29.45 9.82 80.51
CA ASP A 636 28.71 10.72 81.39
C ASP A 636 29.10 10.43 82.85
N PRO A 637 29.65 11.41 83.60
CA PRO A 637 29.94 11.25 85.02
C PRO A 637 28.65 11.41 85.83
N ASP A 638 27.81 10.37 85.87
CA ASP A 638 26.59 10.37 86.68
C ASP A 638 26.87 10.08 88.17
N VAL A 639 25.91 10.40 89.03
CA VAL A 639 25.95 10.24 90.49
C VAL A 639 26.12 8.77 90.91
N HIS A 640 25.77 7.82 90.02
CA HIS A 640 25.92 6.38 90.24
C HIS A 640 27.23 5.78 89.67
N GLY A 641 28.13 6.63 89.15
CA GLY A 641 29.38 6.24 88.50
C GLY A 641 29.36 6.52 86.99
N PRO A 642 30.54 6.55 86.34
CA PRO A 642 30.62 6.88 84.93
C PRO A 642 30.09 5.72 84.06
N HIS A 643 29.20 6.04 83.12
CA HIS A 643 28.62 5.10 82.16
C HIS A 643 28.72 5.63 80.72
N LEU A 644 28.55 4.74 79.74
CA LEU A 644 28.60 5.05 78.31
C LEU A 644 27.21 5.38 77.80
N GLN A 645 27.07 6.47 77.04
CA GLN A 645 25.83 6.80 76.34
C GLN A 645 26.06 6.94 74.83
N PRO A 646 25.10 6.54 73.99
CA PRO A 646 25.12 6.87 72.58
C PRO A 646 25.17 8.39 72.39
N ALA A 647 26.12 8.87 71.59
CA ALA A 647 26.20 10.29 71.26
C ALA A 647 25.52 10.59 69.92
N ALA A 648 24.84 11.74 69.84
CA ALA A 648 24.27 12.23 68.60
C ALA A 648 25.38 12.67 67.63
N ALA A 649 25.07 12.74 66.33
CA ALA A 649 26.06 13.09 65.30
C ALA A 649 26.67 14.50 65.45
N ARG A 650 26.05 15.38 66.26
CA ARG A 650 26.46 16.78 66.48
C ARG A 650 27.08 17.04 67.85
N ASP A 651 27.25 16.01 68.69
CA ASP A 651 27.83 16.20 70.02
C ASP A 651 29.34 16.45 69.89
N ALA A 652 29.77 17.65 70.29
CA ALA A 652 31.17 18.08 70.20
C ALA A 652 32.09 17.25 71.11
N GLU A 653 31.54 16.73 72.21
CA GLU A 653 32.23 15.92 73.22
C GLU A 653 32.17 14.41 72.94
N ALA A 654 31.75 14.00 71.74
CA ALA A 654 31.63 12.57 71.39
C ALA A 654 32.96 11.92 70.99
N TYR A 655 33.26 10.78 71.61
CA TYR A 655 34.26 9.85 71.12
C TYR A 655 33.73 9.08 69.91
N GLN A 656 34.61 8.77 68.95
CA GLN A 656 34.24 8.09 67.72
C GLN A 656 35.10 6.87 67.46
N ILE A 657 34.47 5.76 67.08
CA ILE A 657 35.13 4.55 66.61
C ILE A 657 34.68 4.25 65.18
N ARG A 658 35.65 3.94 64.32
CA ARG A 658 35.41 3.61 62.91
C ARG A 658 36.29 2.44 62.48
N ARG A 659 35.77 1.56 61.61
CA ARG A 659 36.58 0.56 60.90
C ARG A 659 37.35 1.26 59.77
N ALA A 660 38.68 1.14 59.78
CA ALA A 660 39.56 1.71 58.76
C ALA A 660 40.53 0.64 58.26
N GLY A 661 40.24 0.07 57.09
CA GLY A 661 41.00 -1.08 56.57
C GLY A 661 40.77 -2.32 57.43
N THR A 662 41.84 -2.93 57.93
CA THR A 662 41.82 -4.12 58.79
C THR A 662 41.78 -3.79 60.29
N GLY A 663 41.81 -2.52 60.69
CA GLY A 663 41.82 -2.09 62.10
C GLY A 663 40.69 -1.14 62.48
N LEU A 664 40.64 -0.74 63.75
CA LEU A 664 39.77 0.32 64.24
C LEU A 664 40.56 1.62 64.41
N THR A 665 39.88 2.73 64.24
CA THR A 665 40.39 4.06 64.59
C THR A 665 39.49 4.65 65.67
N PHE A 666 40.12 5.16 66.73
CA PHE A 666 39.49 5.85 67.84
C PHE A 666 39.84 7.34 67.78
N THR A 667 38.82 8.18 67.83
CA THR A 667 38.96 9.64 67.80
C THR A 667 38.34 10.18 69.08
N ALA A 668 39.16 10.83 69.91
CA ALA A 668 38.68 11.55 71.09
C ALA A 668 38.22 12.96 70.71
N PRO A 669 37.33 13.60 71.51
CA PRO A 669 36.89 14.97 71.28
C PRO A 669 38.09 15.93 71.11
N GLY A 670 38.07 16.71 70.03
CA GLY A 670 39.13 17.68 69.70
C GLY A 670 40.50 17.09 69.36
N ARG A 671 40.66 15.76 69.22
CA ARG A 671 41.95 15.09 68.93
C ARG A 671 41.93 14.33 67.59
N PRO A 672 43.08 14.15 66.92
CA PRO A 672 43.16 13.36 65.71
C PRO A 672 42.85 11.88 65.98
N ALA A 673 42.38 11.18 64.95
CA ALA A 673 42.11 9.75 65.02
C ALA A 673 43.40 8.95 65.25
N VAL A 674 43.36 7.98 66.17
CA VAL A 674 44.47 7.09 66.49
C VAL A 674 44.05 5.65 66.24
N PRO A 675 44.92 4.77 65.71
CA PRO A 675 44.60 3.35 65.60
C PRO A 675 44.29 2.74 66.98
N LEU A 676 43.26 1.91 67.03
CA LEU A 676 42.82 1.16 68.19
C LEU A 676 42.76 -0.32 67.82
N GLY A 677 43.46 -1.17 68.58
CA GLY A 677 43.31 -2.63 68.47
C GLY A 677 42.05 -3.10 69.20
N LEU A 678 41.46 -4.21 68.73
CA LEU A 678 40.40 -4.88 69.47
C LEU A 678 40.93 -5.32 70.85
N GLY A 679 40.13 -5.13 71.91
CA GLY A 679 40.48 -5.42 73.30
C GLY A 679 41.52 -4.48 73.93
N VAL A 680 42.18 -3.62 73.15
CA VAL A 680 43.20 -2.70 73.66
C VAL A 680 42.51 -1.55 74.41
N ARG A 681 42.88 -1.35 75.68
CA ARG A 681 42.35 -0.27 76.52
C ARG A 681 43.00 1.07 76.14
N ARG A 682 42.18 2.09 75.92
CA ARG A 682 42.60 3.46 75.61
C ARG A 682 42.10 4.40 76.71
N PRO A 683 42.97 5.18 77.36
CA PRO A 683 42.54 6.11 78.39
C PRO A 683 41.67 7.23 77.78
N VAL A 684 40.54 7.52 78.42
CA VAL A 684 39.61 8.58 78.04
C VAL A 684 39.49 9.70 79.09
N GLY A 685 39.98 9.44 80.30
CA GLY A 685 40.08 10.41 81.39
C GLY A 685 40.99 9.89 82.50
N PRO A 686 41.19 10.66 83.58
CA PRO A 686 41.85 10.16 84.78
C PRO A 686 41.05 8.95 85.32
N ASP A 687 41.72 7.80 85.44
CA ASP A 687 41.17 6.50 85.87
C ASP A 687 40.10 5.86 84.97
N LEU A 688 39.84 6.43 83.78
CA LEU A 688 38.87 5.92 82.80
C LEU A 688 39.56 5.44 81.53
N ALA A 689 39.23 4.24 81.07
CA ALA A 689 39.67 3.72 79.78
C ALA A 689 38.53 3.02 79.04
N VAL A 690 38.57 3.04 77.70
CA VAL A 690 37.65 2.30 76.85
C VAL A 690 38.39 1.25 76.05
N ALA A 691 37.78 0.08 75.86
CA ALA A 691 38.24 -0.91 74.90
C ALA A 691 37.10 -1.26 73.94
N VAL A 692 37.43 -1.72 72.74
CA VAL A 692 36.41 -2.15 71.77
C VAL A 692 36.55 -3.64 71.55
N VAL A 693 35.45 -4.37 71.70
CA VAL A 693 35.37 -5.78 71.37
C VAL A 693 34.44 -5.98 70.17
N ASP A 694 34.72 -7.00 69.36
CA ASP A 694 33.87 -7.38 68.24
C ASP A 694 33.07 -8.61 68.63
N GLY A 695 31.76 -8.47 68.81
CA GLY A 695 30.86 -9.55 69.22
C GLY A 695 30.69 -10.65 68.17
N ALA A 696 31.31 -10.51 67.00
CA ALA A 696 31.35 -11.54 65.95
C ALA A 696 32.41 -12.63 66.20
N ASP A 697 33.27 -12.52 67.22
CA ASP A 697 34.37 -13.48 67.46
C ASP A 697 34.63 -13.73 68.97
N PRO A 698 33.98 -14.72 69.62
CA PRO A 698 34.17 -15.00 71.05
C PRO A 698 35.42 -15.83 71.39
N THR A 699 36.35 -16.05 70.46
CA THR A 699 37.51 -16.94 70.67
C THR A 699 38.79 -16.38 70.08
N THR A 700 39.47 -15.47 70.78
CA THR A 700 40.96 -15.32 70.77
C THR A 700 41.42 -14.19 71.71
N ALA A 701 41.34 -14.45 73.02
CA ALA A 701 42.38 -13.96 73.92
C ALA A 701 43.39 -15.11 74.04
N THR A 702 44.34 -15.16 73.12
CA THR A 702 45.45 -16.13 73.21
C THR A 702 46.76 -15.40 73.05
N GLU A 703 47.50 -15.44 74.14
CA GLU A 703 48.82 -14.89 74.37
C GLU A 703 49.89 -15.83 73.76
N VAL A 704 50.86 -15.24 73.06
CA VAL A 704 52.27 -15.65 72.84
C VAL A 704 52.60 -16.93 72.03
N PHE A 705 53.31 -16.79 70.89
CA PHE A 705 54.78 -16.92 70.75
C PHE A 705 55.20 -17.02 69.27
N ALA A 706 56.31 -16.34 68.96
CA ALA A 706 56.95 -16.28 67.67
C ALA A 706 57.78 -17.53 67.36
N SER A 707 57.79 -17.96 66.09
CA SER A 707 58.99 -18.55 65.48
C SER A 707 59.02 -18.28 63.98
N THR A 708 60.11 -17.65 63.56
CA THR A 708 60.60 -17.36 62.22
C THR A 708 61.07 -18.62 61.47
N ALA A 709 60.76 -18.70 60.17
CA ALA A 709 61.56 -19.32 59.08
C ALA A 709 60.89 -18.90 57.75
N TYR A 710 61.47 -18.08 56.86
CA TYR A 710 62.51 -18.41 55.85
C TYR A 710 62.19 -19.73 55.13
N ASP A 711 61.99 -19.80 53.81
CA ASP A 711 62.97 -19.55 52.74
C ASP A 711 62.23 -19.46 51.35
N PRO A 712 62.86 -18.86 50.32
CA PRO A 712 62.33 -18.40 49.04
C PRO A 712 62.65 -19.33 47.85
N PHE A 713 62.24 -18.89 46.66
CA PHE A 713 62.50 -19.47 45.32
C PHE A 713 61.89 -20.85 45.07
N ASP A 714 60.82 -20.87 44.27
CA ASP A 714 60.70 -21.66 43.03
C ASP A 714 59.23 -21.59 42.57
N GLY A 715 58.87 -21.20 41.36
CA GLY A 715 59.61 -21.24 40.11
C GLY A 715 58.75 -21.97 39.07
N ALA A 716 58.26 -21.19 38.09
CA ALA A 716 57.93 -21.56 36.72
C ALA A 716 57.05 -22.80 36.37
N ALA A 717 55.98 -22.49 35.62
CA ALA A 717 55.53 -23.08 34.34
C ALA A 717 55.60 -24.60 34.10
N ALA A 718 54.45 -25.19 33.71
CA ALA A 718 54.35 -26.09 32.55
C ALA A 718 52.88 -26.48 32.24
N THR A 719 52.51 -26.21 30.98
CA THR A 719 51.74 -27.03 30.02
C THR A 719 50.64 -27.99 30.47
N ALA A 720 49.46 -27.78 29.87
CA ALA A 720 48.31 -28.68 29.84
C ALA A 720 48.52 -29.89 28.92
N PRO A 721 47.87 -31.03 29.24
CA PRO A 721 47.50 -32.03 28.25
C PRO A 721 45.98 -32.25 28.12
N ILE A 722 45.63 -32.68 26.91
CA ILE A 722 44.38 -33.16 26.34
C ILE A 722 43.67 -34.22 27.23
N PRO A 723 42.33 -34.25 27.33
CA PRO A 723 41.60 -35.42 27.82
C PRO A 723 40.98 -36.23 26.66
N GLY A 724 41.32 -37.52 26.64
CA GLY A 724 40.60 -38.58 25.92
C GLY A 724 39.69 -39.39 26.87
N PRO A 725 38.92 -40.36 26.35
CA PRO A 725 37.50 -40.53 26.67
C PRO A 725 37.15 -41.79 27.48
N ARG A 726 35.95 -41.79 28.09
CA ARG A 726 34.98 -42.92 28.27
C ARG A 726 33.90 -42.53 29.29
N ASP A 727 32.64 -42.46 28.85
CA ASP A 727 31.58 -43.46 29.03
C ASP A 727 31.11 -43.65 30.47
N HIS A 728 29.84 -43.29 30.74
CA HIS A 728 28.77 -44.24 31.11
C HIS A 728 27.46 -43.48 31.48
N THR A 729 26.47 -43.64 30.61
CA THR A 729 25.04 -43.93 30.89
C THR A 729 24.37 -43.43 32.18
N ALA A 730 23.34 -42.59 32.03
CA ALA A 730 22.11 -42.69 32.80
C ALA A 730 20.93 -42.07 32.03
N THR A 731 19.83 -42.82 32.04
CA THR A 731 18.58 -42.69 31.28
C THR A 731 17.68 -41.54 31.72
N GLY A 732 17.17 -40.76 30.77
CA GLY A 732 16.04 -39.84 30.96
C GLY A 732 15.20 -39.80 29.68
N GLN A 733 14.02 -40.43 29.73
CA GLN A 733 13.03 -40.43 28.65
C GLN A 733 12.46 -39.02 28.45
N TYR A 734 12.67 -38.46 27.26
CA TYR A 734 11.91 -37.33 26.72
C TYR A 734 11.09 -37.83 25.53
N PRO A 735 9.83 -37.37 25.36
CA PRO A 735 9.03 -37.74 24.18
C PRO A 735 9.65 -37.17 22.90
N PRO A 736 9.52 -37.86 21.76
CA PRO A 736 10.13 -37.42 20.51
C PRO A 736 9.49 -36.12 19.99
N PRO A 737 10.27 -35.28 19.27
CA PRO A 737 9.77 -34.06 18.64
C PRO A 737 8.73 -34.40 17.57
N ARG A 738 7.65 -33.59 17.55
CA ARG A 738 6.59 -33.67 16.53
C ARG A 738 7.16 -33.38 15.14
N ASP A 739 6.76 -34.22 14.19
CA ASP A 739 7.01 -34.06 12.76
C ASP A 739 6.28 -32.80 12.23
N PRO A 740 6.99 -31.81 11.68
CA PRO A 740 6.39 -30.59 11.15
C PRO A 740 5.63 -30.78 9.81
N PHE A 741 5.51 -32.02 9.30
CA PHE A 741 4.84 -32.31 8.02
C PHE A 741 3.65 -33.27 8.11
N ALA A 742 3.12 -33.54 9.31
CA ALA A 742 1.86 -34.28 9.45
C ALA A 742 0.65 -33.37 9.10
N PRO A 743 -0.25 -33.78 8.18
CA PRO A 743 -1.44 -33.01 7.84
C PRO A 743 -2.51 -33.19 8.92
N ASP A 744 -2.52 -32.31 9.91
CA ASP A 744 -3.67 -32.15 10.81
C ASP A 744 -4.75 -31.35 10.06
N ALA A 745 -5.71 -32.08 9.50
CA ALA A 745 -6.94 -31.53 8.94
C ALA A 745 -7.87 -31.11 10.08
N HIS A 746 -7.77 -29.84 10.49
CA HIS A 746 -8.87 -29.16 11.17
C HIS A 746 -9.06 -27.80 10.53
N ASP A 747 -10.06 -27.71 9.64
CA ASP A 747 -10.52 -26.47 9.03
C ASP A 747 -11.52 -25.79 9.99
N PRO A 748 -11.19 -24.65 10.61
CA PRO A 748 -12.09 -23.92 11.49
C PRO A 748 -13.14 -23.08 10.73
N PHE A 749 -13.23 -23.17 9.40
CA PHE A 749 -14.16 -22.40 8.55
C PHE A 749 -15.17 -23.23 7.77
N ALA A 750 -15.31 -24.53 8.06
CA ALA A 750 -16.37 -25.34 7.46
C ALA A 750 -17.75 -24.91 8.04
N PRO A 751 -18.73 -24.51 7.22
CA PRO A 751 -20.07 -24.17 7.69
C PRO A 751 -20.82 -25.43 8.16
N ASP A 752 -21.42 -25.34 9.36
CA ASP A 752 -22.30 -26.35 9.94
C ASP A 752 -23.55 -26.54 9.07
N TYR A 753 -23.64 -27.68 8.38
CA TYR A 753 -24.90 -28.17 7.82
C TYR A 753 -25.49 -29.24 8.75
N PRO A 754 -26.77 -29.10 9.19
CA PRO A 754 -27.40 -30.13 10.00
C PRO A 754 -27.74 -31.36 9.13
N ALA A 755 -27.19 -32.51 9.52
CA ALA A 755 -27.57 -33.81 8.99
C ALA A 755 -28.84 -34.33 9.70
N ALA A 756 -29.91 -34.51 8.93
CA ALA A 756 -31.03 -35.40 9.20
C ALA A 756 -31.71 -35.69 7.84
N GLY A 757 -32.09 -36.90 7.45
CA GLY A 757 -32.05 -38.22 8.05
C GLY A 757 -32.52 -39.19 6.96
N SER A 758 -32.08 -40.44 7.06
CA SER A 758 -32.43 -41.54 6.17
C SER A 758 -33.86 -42.04 6.41
N SER A 759 -34.60 -42.39 5.35
CA SER A 759 -35.11 -43.76 5.08
C SER A 759 -36.36 -43.82 4.16
N SER A 760 -36.19 -44.59 3.06
CA SER A 760 -37.17 -45.45 2.36
C SER A 760 -38.23 -44.83 1.44
N PRO A 761 -38.81 -45.61 0.48
CA PRO A 761 -38.16 -46.38 -0.58
C PRO A 761 -38.73 -46.04 -1.99
N ALA A 762 -38.06 -46.55 -3.03
CA ALA A 762 -38.40 -46.38 -4.45
C ALA A 762 -39.82 -46.88 -4.84
N PRO A 763 -40.37 -46.33 -5.93
CA PRO A 763 -40.97 -47.16 -6.97
C PRO A 763 -40.36 -46.93 -8.36
N SER A 764 -40.40 -48.02 -9.13
CA SER A 764 -39.91 -48.29 -10.48
C SER A 764 -40.24 -47.27 -11.60
N PRO A 765 -39.56 -47.37 -12.76
CA PRO A 765 -39.58 -46.37 -13.83
C PRO A 765 -40.71 -46.63 -14.84
N ALA A 766 -41.34 -45.56 -15.32
CA ALA A 766 -42.15 -45.59 -16.52
C ALA A 766 -42.23 -44.21 -17.20
N GLY A 767 -41.94 -44.19 -18.50
CA GLY A 767 -42.62 -43.28 -19.43
C GLY A 767 -41.81 -42.09 -19.92
N GLY A 768 -41.49 -42.08 -21.21
CA GLY A 768 -40.77 -41.02 -21.90
C GLY A 768 -41.50 -39.67 -21.92
N ASN A 769 -40.73 -38.62 -22.21
CA ASN A 769 -40.85 -37.86 -23.45
C ASN A 769 -39.68 -36.89 -23.56
N THR A 770 -38.89 -37.05 -24.62
CA THR A 770 -37.94 -36.05 -25.11
C THR A 770 -38.72 -34.86 -25.65
N TYR A 771 -38.53 -33.69 -25.02
CA TYR A 771 -38.91 -32.41 -25.59
C TYR A 771 -37.66 -31.80 -26.23
N GLU A 772 -37.61 -31.81 -27.56
CA GLU A 772 -36.66 -30.99 -28.34
C GLU A 772 -37.19 -29.56 -28.40
N ASP A 773 -36.36 -28.60 -28.04
CA ASP A 773 -36.63 -27.17 -28.16
C ASP A 773 -36.35 -26.72 -29.61
N PRO A 774 -37.36 -26.25 -30.37
CA PRO A 774 -37.20 -25.89 -31.77
C PRO A 774 -36.49 -24.53 -32.01
N ASN A 775 -35.92 -23.87 -30.98
CA ASN A 775 -35.23 -22.57 -31.14
C ASN A 775 -33.74 -22.57 -30.75
N ASN A 776 -33.08 -23.73 -30.67
CA ASN A 776 -31.63 -23.80 -30.49
C ASN A 776 -30.91 -24.09 -31.82
N PRO A 777 -30.11 -23.16 -32.39
CA PRO A 777 -29.22 -23.44 -33.52
C PRO A 777 -27.82 -23.92 -33.10
N PHE A 778 -27.69 -24.63 -31.96
CA PHE A 778 -26.50 -25.38 -31.56
C PHE A 778 -26.81 -26.83 -31.21
#